data_AF-A0A317ZDS2-F1
#
_entry.id   AF-A0A317ZDS2-F1
#
_cell.length_a   1.000
_cell.length_b   1.000
_cell.length_c   1.000
_cell.angle_alpha   90.00
_cell.angle_beta   90.00
_cell.angle_gamma   90.00
#
_symmetry.space_group_name_H-M   'P 1'
#
loop_
_entity.id
_entity.type
_entity.pdbx_description
1 polymer ?
#
loop_
_entity_poly.entity_id
_entity_poly.type
_entity_poly.pdbx_seq_one_letter_code
_entity_poly.pdbx_strand_id
1 'polypeptide(L)'
;ARSLQEMRIRGVKTNIPFLRNVIQHAKFASGDYTTKFLEEAPELFTIKTSRDRGTKTLEYIGNVTINGFPSVEKRPKPHFEKPHIPTTDTKAIASLSGTKQLLDAKGPDAVTAWVKAQEDVLLTDTTFRDAHQSLLATRVRTHDLLKIAPETAQVMKDNFSLELWGGATFDVAYNFLKENPWERLEKLRKAIPNVLFQMLLRASNAVGYRNYPDNVIQKFIAESADAGIDVFRIFDSLNWLEQMKVANEAVQKAGKISEGTICYTGDILNPERSNIYTLDYYVKLAKELEREGFHMLAIKDMAGLLKPRAAYELIGELKAAVDLPIHLHTHDTSGNGILTYKEAIEAGVDVIDTAVAAMSGLTSQPSSNSLYYAMSGFERNIRMDIEGHETLSHYWDAVRPYYSDFESDMKSPHTEIYQHEMPGGQYSNLRQQAKSLGLGERFSEVKDMYRRVNFLFGDIVKVTPSSKVVGDMALYMVQNELDETSVIEQGHKLDFPESVVSFFRGDIGQPVNGFNETLQRVILKGQQPLTARPGEYLAPIDFEALREELQEKQQAQVTEQDLISYALYPKVYEQYMQTYEMFGNVSKLDTPTFFFGMRNNEKIQIEIDKGKILIVELKTITEPDENGVRTVFFDMNGQARRIQVKDENIQTSHLAKMKADKSNPNHIGAQMPGTIIEVNVAEGDQVEAGQSLIISEAMKMETTVQAPFKGTISKIYVAANDSVETQDLLIEIEPEV
;
A
#
# COMPACT_ATOMS: atom_id res chain seq x y z
N ALA A 1 39.07 -13.71 20.39
CA ALA A 1 38.13 -13.17 19.38
C ALA A 1 36.98 -14.13 19.07
N ARG A 2 37.23 -15.37 18.59
CA ARG A 2 36.17 -16.34 18.19
C ARG A 2 35.10 -16.58 19.27
N SER A 3 35.50 -16.91 20.50
CA SER A 3 34.53 -17.21 21.57
C SER A 3 33.59 -16.04 21.89
N LEU A 4 34.08 -14.80 21.83
CA LEU A 4 33.24 -13.59 21.99
C LEU A 4 32.26 -13.42 20.83
N GLN A 5 32.64 -13.85 19.63
CA GLN A 5 31.78 -13.79 18.44
C GLN A 5 30.69 -14.87 18.44
N GLU A 6 30.94 -16.03 19.05
CA GLU A 6 29.99 -17.14 19.20
C GLU A 6 29.02 -16.90 20.37
N MET A 7 29.43 -16.16 21.40
CA MET A 7 28.62 -15.88 22.58
C MET A 7 27.37 -15.06 22.23
N ARG A 8 26.21 -15.50 22.71
CA ARG A 8 24.92 -14.82 22.54
C ARG A 8 24.22 -14.78 23.89
N ILE A 9 24.30 -13.64 24.57
CA ILE A 9 23.61 -13.35 25.83
C ILE A 9 22.47 -12.38 25.53
N ARG A 10 21.26 -12.67 26.02
CA ARG A 10 20.05 -11.87 25.81
C ARG A 10 19.40 -11.54 27.15
N GLY A 11 18.59 -10.48 27.19
CA GLY A 11 17.94 -9.96 28.40
C GLY A 11 18.76 -8.93 29.17
N VAL A 12 20.06 -8.81 28.90
CA VAL A 12 20.96 -7.80 29.50
C VAL A 12 21.93 -7.25 28.46
N LYS A 13 22.33 -5.98 28.61
CA LYS A 13 23.42 -5.39 27.82
C LYS A 13 24.75 -5.96 28.30
N THR A 14 25.66 -6.28 27.37
CA THR A 14 26.97 -6.85 27.69
C THR A 14 28.11 -6.01 27.09
N ASN A 15 29.29 -6.10 27.69
CA ASN A 15 30.52 -5.47 27.18
C ASN A 15 31.23 -6.29 26.09
N ILE A 16 30.60 -7.37 25.59
CA ILE A 16 31.18 -8.25 24.56
C ILE A 16 31.64 -7.49 23.30
N PRO A 17 30.86 -6.54 22.73
CA PRO A 17 31.30 -5.81 21.55
C PRO A 17 32.55 -4.96 21.81
N PHE A 18 32.62 -4.32 22.98
CA PHE A 18 33.80 -3.55 23.42
C PHE A 18 35.03 -4.45 23.57
N LEU A 19 34.90 -5.60 24.26
CA LEU A 19 35.99 -6.57 24.40
C LEU A 19 36.47 -7.10 23.04
N ARG A 20 35.57 -7.20 22.05
CA ARG A 20 35.94 -7.59 20.70
C ARG A 20 36.77 -6.50 20.01
N ASN A 21 36.36 -5.23 20.13
CA ASN A 21 37.13 -4.09 19.62
C ASN A 21 38.53 -4.05 20.26
N VAL A 22 38.64 -4.25 21.58
CA VAL A 22 39.92 -4.31 22.32
C VAL A 22 40.82 -5.41 21.76
N ILE A 23 40.33 -6.65 21.65
CA ILE A 23 41.16 -7.79 21.19
C ILE A 23 41.57 -7.66 19.72
N GLN A 24 40.80 -6.91 18.91
CA GLN A 24 41.11 -6.65 17.50
C GLN A 24 42.00 -5.43 17.29
N HIS A 25 42.23 -4.62 18.33
CA HIS A 25 43.01 -3.39 18.23
C HIS A 25 44.51 -3.68 18.08
N ALA A 26 45.18 -2.99 17.14
CA ALA A 26 46.59 -3.22 16.82
C ALA A 26 47.52 -3.03 18.03
N LYS A 27 47.34 -1.96 18.83
CA LYS A 27 48.10 -1.74 20.07
C LYS A 27 47.94 -2.90 21.06
N PHE A 28 46.72 -3.38 21.28
CA PHE A 28 46.46 -4.51 22.18
C PHE A 28 47.10 -5.80 21.65
N ALA A 29 46.98 -6.07 20.35
CA ALA A 29 47.57 -7.26 19.71
C ALA A 29 49.10 -7.25 19.73
N SER A 30 49.72 -6.07 19.63
CA SER A 30 51.18 -5.91 19.66
C SER A 30 51.79 -6.02 21.06
N GLY A 31 50.98 -5.88 22.12
CA GLY A 31 51.45 -5.76 23.49
C GLY A 31 51.92 -4.35 23.90
N ASP A 32 52.00 -3.41 22.96
CA ASP A 32 52.38 -2.02 23.19
C ASP A 32 51.17 -1.17 23.66
N TYR A 33 50.83 -1.32 24.94
CA TYR A 33 49.76 -0.56 25.57
C TYR A 33 50.06 -0.29 27.06
N THR A 34 49.56 0.82 27.57
CA THR A 34 49.71 1.23 28.98
C THR A 34 48.35 1.24 29.69
N THR A 35 48.33 1.65 30.96
CA THR A 35 47.08 1.89 31.70
C THR A 35 46.18 2.96 31.06
N LYS A 36 46.72 3.82 30.19
CA LYS A 36 45.96 4.86 29.46
C LYS A 36 45.36 4.40 28.13
N PHE A 37 45.60 3.16 27.72
CA PHE A 37 45.19 2.66 26.41
C PHE A 37 43.71 2.90 26.07
N LEU A 38 42.80 2.69 27.02
CA LEU A 38 41.37 2.89 26.79
C LEU A 38 40.98 4.37 26.69
N GLU A 39 41.72 5.27 27.35
CA GLU A 39 41.52 6.72 27.27
C GLU A 39 42.03 7.28 25.92
N GLU A 40 43.10 6.68 25.39
CA GLU A 40 43.77 7.09 24.16
C GLU A 40 43.19 6.45 22.88
N ALA A 41 42.23 5.53 23.00
CA ALA A 41 41.61 4.80 21.88
C ALA A 41 40.07 4.93 21.90
N PRO A 42 39.52 6.14 21.66
CA PRO A 42 38.07 6.40 21.70
C PRO A 42 37.28 5.55 20.70
N GLU A 43 37.89 5.10 19.61
CA GLU A 43 37.30 4.21 18.61
C GLU A 43 36.86 2.84 19.17
N LEU A 44 37.38 2.42 20.33
CA LEU A 44 36.96 1.19 21.00
C LEU A 44 35.49 1.25 21.45
N PHE A 45 34.98 2.45 21.68
CA PHE A 45 33.60 2.71 22.09
C PHE A 45 32.64 2.84 20.90
N THR A 46 33.15 2.83 19.67
CA THR A 46 32.33 2.73 18.46
C THR A 46 31.83 1.29 18.30
N ILE A 47 30.72 0.98 18.98
CA ILE A 47 30.14 -0.36 19.00
C ILE A 47 29.24 -0.57 17.79
N LYS A 48 29.59 -1.53 16.93
CA LYS A 48 28.67 -2.04 15.90
C LYS A 48 27.63 -2.95 16.55
N THR A 49 26.37 -2.54 16.52
CA THR A 49 25.22 -3.34 16.98
C THR A 49 25.11 -4.64 16.17
N SER A 50 24.97 -5.77 16.87
CA SER A 50 24.77 -7.07 16.23
C SER A 50 23.35 -7.15 15.68
N ARG A 51 23.19 -7.55 14.41
CA ARG A 51 21.89 -7.73 13.77
C ARG A 51 21.22 -9.01 14.29
N ASP A 52 20.37 -8.94 15.31
CA ASP A 52 19.65 -10.09 15.89
C ASP A 52 18.44 -10.53 15.04
N ARG A 53 18.70 -10.85 13.76
CA ARG A 53 17.67 -11.16 12.76
C ARG A 53 16.78 -12.33 13.17
N GLY A 54 17.37 -13.39 13.75
CA GLY A 54 16.63 -14.59 14.14
C GLY A 54 15.58 -14.30 15.21
N THR A 55 15.95 -13.55 16.27
CA THR A 55 15.01 -13.21 17.34
C THR A 55 13.84 -12.37 16.82
N LYS A 56 14.13 -11.32 16.03
CA LYS A 56 13.10 -10.46 15.44
C LYS A 56 12.11 -11.22 14.56
N THR A 57 12.59 -12.20 13.79
CA THR A 57 11.73 -13.09 13.00
C THR A 57 10.81 -13.94 13.89
N LEU A 58 11.32 -14.47 15.01
CA LEU A 58 10.48 -15.23 15.95
C LEU A 58 9.48 -14.33 16.68
N GLU A 59 9.84 -13.08 16.99
CA GLU A 59 8.94 -12.07 17.57
C GLU A 59 7.77 -11.76 16.62
N TYR A 60 8.05 -11.57 15.33
CA TYR A 60 6.99 -11.37 14.34
C TYR A 60 6.05 -12.58 14.25
N ILE A 61 6.62 -13.78 14.08
CA ILE A 61 5.83 -15.01 13.97
C ILE A 61 4.99 -15.22 15.25
N GLY A 62 5.59 -15.02 16.42
CA GLY A 62 4.89 -15.10 17.70
C GLY A 62 3.74 -14.11 17.80
N ASN A 63 3.97 -12.85 17.43
CA ASN A 63 2.96 -11.80 17.42
C ASN A 63 1.77 -12.16 16.51
N VAL A 64 2.02 -12.52 15.24
CA VAL A 64 0.94 -12.87 14.31
C VAL A 64 0.20 -14.13 14.76
N THR A 65 0.91 -15.12 15.32
CA THR A 65 0.28 -16.36 15.80
C THR A 65 -0.72 -16.11 16.94
N ILE A 66 -0.44 -15.14 17.82
CA ILE A 66 -1.29 -14.84 18.99
C ILE A 66 -2.35 -13.78 18.64
N ASN A 67 -1.92 -12.69 18.02
CA ASN A 67 -2.74 -11.49 17.80
C ASN A 67 -3.46 -11.48 16.44
N GLY A 68 -3.10 -12.37 15.52
CA GLY A 68 -3.59 -12.34 14.14
C GLY A 68 -2.91 -11.27 13.30
N PHE A 69 -3.45 -11.03 12.11
CA PHE A 69 -2.98 -10.02 11.18
C PHE A 69 -4.11 -9.03 10.84
N PRO A 70 -3.86 -7.72 10.76
CA PRO A 70 -4.90 -6.73 10.44
C PRO A 70 -5.60 -7.03 9.11
N SER A 71 -6.94 -6.97 9.11
CA SER A 71 -7.78 -7.26 7.93
C SER A 71 -7.74 -8.71 7.43
N VAL A 72 -7.13 -9.64 8.17
CA VAL A 72 -7.26 -11.09 7.95
C VAL A 72 -8.17 -11.65 9.04
N GLU A 73 -9.14 -12.48 8.67
CA GLU A 73 -10.02 -13.11 9.64
C GLU A 73 -9.19 -13.96 10.63
N LYS A 74 -9.41 -13.78 11.93
CA LYS A 74 -8.69 -14.56 12.95
C LYS A 74 -9.15 -16.02 12.92
N ARG A 75 -8.38 -16.86 12.25
CA ARG A 75 -8.63 -18.30 12.09
C ARG A 75 -7.33 -19.11 12.13
N PRO A 76 -7.38 -20.43 12.41
CA PRO A 76 -6.20 -21.29 12.29
C PRO A 76 -5.61 -21.21 10.88
N LYS A 77 -4.27 -21.21 10.78
CA LYS A 77 -3.55 -21.22 9.50
C LYS A 77 -4.11 -22.32 8.58
N PRO A 78 -4.70 -21.98 7.43
CA PRO A 78 -5.23 -22.97 6.50
C PRO A 78 -4.13 -23.89 5.97
N HIS A 79 -4.50 -25.11 5.62
CA HIS A 79 -3.61 -25.98 4.85
C HIS A 79 -3.69 -25.59 3.38
N PHE A 80 -2.63 -24.96 2.91
CA PHE A 80 -2.52 -24.56 1.51
C PHE A 80 -1.83 -25.62 0.67
N GLU A 81 -2.24 -25.72 -0.59
CA GLU A 81 -1.47 -26.42 -1.61
C GLU A 81 -0.10 -25.74 -1.81
N LYS A 82 0.92 -26.55 -2.07
CA LYS A 82 2.25 -26.03 -2.38
C LYS A 82 2.30 -25.72 -3.88
N PRO A 83 2.57 -24.48 -4.30
CA PRO A 83 2.66 -24.15 -5.71
C PRO A 83 3.79 -24.93 -6.35
N HIS A 84 3.53 -25.46 -7.54
CA HIS A 84 4.60 -25.98 -8.38
C HIS A 84 5.45 -24.81 -8.87
N ILE A 85 6.73 -24.79 -8.50
CA ILE A 85 7.69 -23.79 -8.96
C ILE A 85 8.58 -24.47 -10.00
N PRO A 86 8.46 -24.12 -11.29
CA PRO A 86 9.31 -24.68 -12.33
C PRO A 86 10.80 -24.41 -12.06
N THR A 87 11.66 -25.36 -12.45
CA THR A 87 13.10 -25.20 -12.32
C THR A 87 13.65 -24.58 -13.60
N THR A 88 13.86 -23.26 -13.58
CA THR A 88 14.38 -22.51 -14.72
C THR A 88 15.90 -22.33 -14.62
N ASP A 89 16.65 -22.57 -15.70
CA ASP A 89 18.10 -22.35 -15.71
C ASP A 89 18.43 -20.86 -15.79
N THR A 90 18.93 -20.30 -14.69
CA THR A 90 19.39 -18.91 -14.61
C THR A 90 20.45 -18.52 -15.67
N LYS A 91 21.26 -19.49 -16.16
CA LYS A 91 22.22 -19.22 -17.24
C LYS A 91 21.52 -19.04 -18.58
N ALA A 92 20.47 -19.82 -18.83
CA ALA A 92 19.65 -19.66 -20.03
C ALA A 92 18.96 -18.28 -20.04
N ILE A 93 18.40 -17.85 -18.91
CA ILE A 93 17.80 -16.52 -18.76
C ILE A 93 18.80 -15.40 -19.08
N ALA A 94 20.03 -15.50 -18.58
CA ALA A 94 21.08 -14.50 -18.84
C ALA A 94 21.50 -14.42 -20.33
N SER A 95 21.18 -15.42 -21.14
CA SER A 95 21.44 -15.42 -22.59
C SER A 95 20.26 -14.93 -23.43
N LEU A 96 19.09 -14.69 -22.82
CA LEU A 96 17.92 -14.15 -23.51
C LEU A 96 18.17 -12.69 -23.92
N SER A 97 17.69 -12.33 -25.10
CA SER A 97 17.76 -10.97 -25.64
C SER A 97 16.36 -10.54 -26.07
N GLY A 98 15.63 -9.88 -25.17
CA GLY A 98 14.28 -9.38 -25.41
C GLY A 98 14.24 -7.87 -25.62
N THR A 99 13.08 -7.29 -25.34
CA THR A 99 12.81 -5.86 -25.49
C THR A 99 13.72 -4.99 -24.61
N LYS A 100 14.19 -5.51 -23.47
CA LYS A 100 15.14 -4.80 -22.60
C LYS A 100 16.48 -4.53 -23.31
N GLN A 101 17.04 -5.57 -23.96
CA GLN A 101 18.30 -5.46 -24.68
C GLN A 101 18.17 -4.53 -25.89
N LEU A 102 16.99 -4.50 -26.53
CA LEU A 102 16.72 -3.55 -27.61
C LEU A 102 16.79 -2.10 -27.11
N LEU A 103 16.14 -1.79 -25.97
CA LEU A 103 16.21 -0.47 -25.36
C LEU A 103 17.65 -0.09 -25.00
N ASP A 104 18.37 -0.98 -24.31
CA ASP A 104 19.74 -0.68 -23.87
C ASP A 104 20.71 -0.47 -25.03
N ALA A 105 20.51 -1.18 -26.14
CA ALA A 105 21.39 -1.10 -27.29
C ALA A 105 21.08 0.08 -28.21
N LYS A 106 19.81 0.49 -28.34
CA LYS A 106 19.36 1.40 -29.40
C LYS A 106 18.46 2.56 -28.96
N GLY A 107 18.05 2.59 -27.69
CA GLY A 107 17.23 3.65 -27.11
C GLY A 107 15.72 3.54 -27.40
N PRO A 108 14.91 4.45 -26.81
CA PRO A 108 13.45 4.41 -26.87
C PRO A 108 12.87 4.44 -28.29
N ASP A 109 13.36 5.32 -29.16
CA ASP A 109 12.87 5.46 -30.54
C ASP A 109 13.00 4.17 -31.35
N ALA A 110 14.07 3.40 -31.11
CA ALA A 110 14.28 2.12 -31.78
C ALA A 110 13.28 1.05 -31.30
N VAL A 111 12.87 1.10 -30.03
CA VAL A 111 11.80 0.24 -29.50
C VAL A 111 10.47 0.63 -30.14
N THR A 112 10.13 1.92 -30.21
CA THR A 112 8.93 2.42 -30.88
C THR A 112 8.87 1.98 -32.34
N ALA A 113 9.96 2.16 -33.09
CA ALA A 113 10.04 1.72 -34.49
C ALA A 113 9.91 0.20 -34.62
N TRP A 114 10.49 -0.57 -33.69
CA TRP A 114 10.36 -2.02 -33.67
C TRP A 114 8.91 -2.45 -33.41
N VAL A 115 8.20 -1.83 -32.47
CA VAL A 115 6.78 -2.11 -32.19
C VAL A 115 5.94 -1.90 -33.46
N LYS A 116 6.09 -0.76 -34.16
CA LYS A 116 5.35 -0.50 -35.42
C LYS A 116 5.60 -1.54 -36.51
N ALA A 117 6.78 -2.17 -36.49
CA ALA A 117 7.18 -3.16 -37.49
C ALA A 117 6.67 -4.58 -37.17
N GLN A 118 6.06 -4.82 -36.01
CA GLN A 118 5.54 -6.15 -35.67
C GLN A 118 4.16 -6.37 -36.31
N GLU A 119 4.01 -7.52 -36.99
CA GLU A 119 2.71 -7.96 -37.50
C GLU A 119 1.84 -8.54 -36.37
N ASP A 120 2.46 -9.36 -35.51
CA ASP A 120 1.80 -9.91 -34.32
C ASP A 120 1.46 -8.82 -33.31
N VAL A 121 0.42 -9.07 -32.52
CA VAL A 121 0.06 -8.24 -31.37
C VAL A 121 0.99 -8.58 -30.22
N LEU A 122 1.58 -7.55 -29.60
CA LEU A 122 2.43 -7.70 -28.43
C LEU A 122 1.61 -7.62 -27.15
N LEU A 123 2.08 -8.31 -26.10
CA LEU A 123 1.46 -8.30 -24.79
C LEU A 123 2.30 -7.54 -23.76
N THR A 124 1.61 -6.82 -22.89
CA THR A 124 2.10 -6.44 -21.57
C THR A 124 1.43 -7.33 -20.54
N ASP A 125 2.19 -8.02 -19.69
CA ASP A 125 1.61 -8.75 -18.56
C ASP A 125 1.45 -7.81 -17.35
N THR A 126 0.26 -7.82 -16.74
CA THR A 126 -0.09 -6.99 -15.58
C THR A 126 -0.21 -7.80 -14.29
N THR A 127 0.13 -9.09 -14.32
CA THR A 127 -0.03 -10.01 -13.19
C THR A 127 0.68 -9.51 -11.94
N PHE A 128 1.84 -8.85 -12.11
CA PHE A 128 2.69 -8.38 -11.02
C PHE A 128 2.26 -7.00 -10.46
N ARG A 129 1.28 -6.31 -11.09
CA ARG A 129 0.81 -4.98 -10.67
C ARG A 129 -0.71 -4.88 -10.70
N ASP A 130 -1.31 -4.63 -11.86
CA ASP A 130 -2.73 -4.23 -11.94
C ASP A 130 -3.68 -5.37 -11.59
N ALA A 131 -3.34 -6.60 -11.96
CA ALA A 131 -4.20 -7.76 -11.73
C ALA A 131 -4.51 -7.94 -10.24
N HIS A 132 -3.48 -8.01 -9.40
CA HIS A 132 -3.67 -8.13 -7.95
C HIS A 132 -4.07 -6.82 -7.28
N GLN A 133 -3.79 -5.66 -7.88
CA GLN A 133 -4.36 -4.39 -7.43
C GLN A 133 -5.90 -4.41 -7.54
N SER A 134 -6.43 -4.98 -8.61
CA SER A 134 -7.87 -5.14 -8.85
C SER A 134 -8.52 -6.26 -8.06
N LEU A 135 -7.86 -7.42 -7.96
CA LEU A 135 -8.46 -8.64 -7.40
C LEU A 135 -8.19 -8.82 -5.90
N LEU A 136 -6.99 -8.45 -5.44
CA LEU A 136 -6.46 -8.84 -4.13
C LEU A 136 -6.01 -7.63 -3.30
N ALA A 137 -6.63 -6.47 -3.52
CA ALA A 137 -6.30 -5.21 -2.85
C ALA A 137 -4.79 -4.89 -2.84
N THR A 138 -4.08 -5.22 -3.92
CA THR A 138 -2.63 -4.99 -4.09
C THR A 138 -1.75 -5.77 -3.09
N ARG A 139 -2.25 -6.86 -2.49
CA ARG A 139 -1.57 -7.54 -1.37
C ARG A 139 -0.52 -8.57 -1.80
N VAL A 140 -0.33 -8.84 -3.09
CA VAL A 140 0.67 -9.81 -3.54
C VAL A 140 2.08 -9.37 -3.14
N ARG A 141 2.78 -10.27 -2.44
CA ARG A 141 4.07 -10.02 -1.79
C ARG A 141 5.23 -10.28 -2.72
N THR A 142 6.34 -9.59 -2.45
CA THR A 142 7.62 -9.77 -3.15
C THR A 142 8.09 -11.23 -3.11
N HIS A 143 7.79 -11.97 -2.03
CA HIS A 143 8.13 -13.38 -1.90
C HIS A 143 7.58 -14.21 -3.07
N ASP A 144 6.28 -14.11 -3.34
CA ASP A 144 5.62 -14.95 -4.35
C ASP A 144 6.02 -14.53 -5.77
N LEU A 145 6.12 -13.21 -6.01
CA LEU A 145 6.62 -12.67 -7.28
C LEU A 145 8.02 -13.20 -7.62
N LEU A 146 8.94 -13.21 -6.65
CA LEU A 146 10.31 -13.68 -6.87
C LEU A 146 10.42 -15.20 -7.06
N LYS A 147 9.47 -15.98 -6.54
CA LYS A 147 9.48 -17.45 -6.71
C LYS A 147 9.22 -17.84 -8.16
N ILE A 148 8.37 -17.10 -8.87
CA ILE A 148 8.01 -17.39 -10.26
C ILE A 148 8.75 -16.53 -11.30
N ALA A 149 9.42 -15.45 -10.86
CA ALA A 149 10.13 -14.53 -11.75
C ALA A 149 11.09 -15.18 -12.77
N PRO A 150 11.92 -16.19 -12.44
CA PRO A 150 12.75 -16.86 -13.44
C PRO A 150 11.95 -17.50 -14.58
N GLU A 151 10.84 -18.15 -14.24
CA GLU A 151 9.95 -18.76 -15.23
C GLU A 151 9.24 -17.69 -16.06
N THR A 152 8.77 -16.62 -15.41
CA THR A 152 8.20 -15.45 -16.10
C THR A 152 9.18 -14.88 -17.13
N ALA A 153 10.47 -14.75 -16.80
CA ALA A 153 11.50 -14.27 -17.72
C ALA A 153 11.64 -15.14 -18.99
N GLN A 154 11.51 -16.46 -18.83
CA GLN A 154 11.62 -17.42 -19.92
C GLN A 154 10.34 -17.46 -20.77
N VAL A 155 9.17 -17.54 -20.13
CA VAL A 155 7.87 -17.65 -20.79
C VAL A 155 7.50 -16.36 -21.53
N MET A 156 7.72 -15.21 -20.89
CA MET A 156 7.35 -13.89 -21.41
C MET A 156 8.52 -13.19 -22.12
N LYS A 157 9.50 -13.95 -22.60
CA LYS A 157 10.71 -13.41 -23.27
C LYS A 157 10.41 -12.53 -24.49
N ASP A 158 9.27 -12.76 -25.14
CA ASP A 158 8.82 -12.07 -26.35
C ASP A 158 7.70 -11.04 -26.08
N ASN A 159 7.28 -10.88 -24.82
CA ASN A 159 6.33 -9.84 -24.42
C ASN A 159 6.96 -8.44 -24.58
N PHE A 160 6.12 -7.43 -24.78
CA PHE A 160 6.57 -6.04 -24.82
C PHE A 160 7.18 -5.64 -23.47
N SER A 161 6.38 -5.74 -22.40
CA SER A 161 6.79 -5.38 -21.05
C SER A 161 6.10 -6.24 -19.97
N LEU A 162 6.62 -6.15 -18.75
CA LEU A 162 5.94 -6.59 -17.54
C LEU A 162 5.58 -5.36 -16.72
N GLU A 163 4.30 -5.12 -16.51
CA GLU A 163 3.84 -4.09 -15.59
C GLU A 163 3.87 -4.61 -14.16
N LEU A 164 4.82 -4.12 -13.38
CA LEU A 164 5.15 -4.67 -12.05
C LEU A 164 5.35 -3.62 -10.96
N TRP A 165 5.15 -2.34 -11.29
CA TRP A 165 5.40 -1.22 -10.38
C TRP A 165 4.46 -0.03 -10.60
N GLY A 166 4.50 0.92 -9.67
CA GLY A 166 3.60 2.06 -9.68
C GLY A 166 2.16 1.68 -9.27
N GLY A 167 1.20 2.53 -9.63
CA GLY A 167 -0.17 2.39 -9.09
C GLY A 167 -0.16 2.39 -7.56
N ALA A 168 -0.90 1.47 -6.94
CA ALA A 168 -0.97 1.36 -5.47
C ALA A 168 0.19 0.56 -4.85
N THR A 169 1.03 -0.10 -5.65
CA THR A 169 2.03 -1.05 -5.14
C THR A 169 3.07 -0.39 -4.23
N PHE A 170 3.45 0.86 -4.49
CA PHE A 170 4.46 1.57 -3.72
C PHE A 170 4.01 1.84 -2.28
N ASP A 171 2.84 2.46 -2.09
CA ASP A 171 2.27 2.66 -0.76
C ASP A 171 1.96 1.33 -0.09
N VAL A 172 1.27 0.40 -0.79
CA VAL A 172 0.81 -0.84 -0.15
C VAL A 172 1.98 -1.72 0.32
N ALA A 173 3.09 -1.74 -0.41
CA ALA A 173 4.30 -2.45 0.00
C ALA A 173 4.82 -1.93 1.35
N TYR A 174 5.01 -0.61 1.49
CA TYR A 174 5.48 -0.02 2.74
C TYR A 174 4.42 -0.08 3.86
N ASN A 175 3.17 0.22 3.53
CA ASN A 175 2.10 0.46 4.48
C ASN A 175 1.55 -0.86 5.05
N PHE A 176 1.15 -1.79 4.20
CA PHE A 176 0.45 -3.01 4.62
C PHE A 176 1.37 -4.23 4.65
N LEU A 177 2.22 -4.39 3.63
CA LEU A 177 3.08 -5.57 3.51
C LEU A 177 4.39 -5.44 4.31
N LYS A 178 4.70 -4.20 4.74
CA LYS A 178 5.90 -3.86 5.50
C LYS A 178 7.19 -4.33 4.81
N GLU A 179 7.23 -4.15 3.48
CA GLU A 179 8.37 -4.46 2.63
C GLU A 179 8.71 -3.30 1.70
N ASN A 180 9.98 -3.19 1.31
CA ASN A 180 10.44 -2.08 0.49
C ASN A 180 10.11 -2.32 -1.00
N PRO A 181 9.33 -1.46 -1.67
CA PRO A 181 9.02 -1.60 -3.09
C PRO A 181 10.26 -1.46 -3.99
N TRP A 182 11.30 -0.74 -3.57
CA TRP A 182 12.58 -0.66 -4.29
C TRP A 182 13.30 -2.00 -4.29
N GLU A 183 13.37 -2.68 -3.13
CA GLU A 183 13.94 -4.03 -3.07
C GLU A 183 13.17 -5.02 -3.94
N ARG A 184 11.84 -4.86 -4.07
CA ARG A 184 11.03 -5.67 -4.99
C ARG A 184 11.48 -5.45 -6.43
N LEU A 185 11.56 -4.19 -6.86
CA LEU A 185 11.99 -3.80 -8.20
C LEU A 185 13.38 -4.35 -8.54
N GLU A 186 14.38 -4.11 -7.69
CA GLU A 186 15.77 -4.51 -7.93
C GLU A 186 15.94 -6.03 -7.98
N LYS A 187 15.27 -6.77 -7.08
CA LYS A 187 15.34 -8.23 -7.07
C LYS A 187 14.64 -8.82 -8.30
N LEU A 188 13.51 -8.26 -8.71
CA LEU A 188 12.82 -8.66 -9.94
C LEU A 188 13.67 -8.33 -11.16
N ARG A 189 14.28 -7.15 -11.23
CA ARG A 189 15.15 -6.73 -12.35
C ARG A 189 16.32 -7.69 -12.52
N LYS A 190 16.90 -8.14 -11.41
CA LYS A 190 17.97 -9.17 -11.44
C LYS A 190 17.47 -10.53 -11.92
N ALA A 191 16.25 -10.92 -11.56
CA ALA A 191 15.66 -12.21 -11.96
C ALA A 191 15.14 -12.21 -13.39
N ILE A 192 14.72 -11.05 -13.92
CA ILE A 192 14.11 -10.85 -15.23
C ILE A 192 14.91 -9.77 -16.00
N PRO A 193 16.08 -10.13 -16.57
CA PRO A 193 16.96 -9.16 -17.21
C PRO A 193 16.59 -8.85 -18.67
N ASN A 194 15.65 -9.60 -19.28
CA ASN A 194 15.44 -9.60 -20.73
C ASN A 194 14.18 -8.83 -21.20
N VAL A 195 13.22 -8.58 -20.32
CA VAL A 195 11.95 -7.92 -20.65
C VAL A 195 11.93 -6.49 -20.07
N LEU A 196 11.31 -5.55 -20.79
CA LEU A 196 11.09 -4.20 -20.28
C LEU A 196 10.23 -4.24 -19.00
N PHE A 197 10.56 -3.42 -18.01
CA PHE A 197 9.67 -3.22 -16.87
C PHE A 197 8.87 -1.95 -17.05
N GLN A 198 7.56 -2.08 -16.88
CA GLN A 198 6.62 -1.00 -16.98
C GLN A 198 6.08 -0.61 -15.61
N MET A 199 5.84 0.68 -15.43
CA MET A 199 5.09 1.20 -14.29
C MET A 199 3.98 2.16 -14.71
N LEU A 200 2.94 2.21 -13.89
CA LEU A 200 1.92 3.26 -13.97
C LEU A 200 2.37 4.47 -13.13
N LEU A 201 2.48 5.64 -13.76
CA LEU A 201 2.93 6.89 -13.16
C LEU A 201 1.85 7.97 -13.30
N ARG A 202 1.38 8.52 -12.18
CA ARG A 202 0.50 9.69 -12.21
C ARG A 202 1.34 10.94 -12.43
N ALA A 203 0.94 11.76 -13.40
CA ALA A 203 1.64 12.96 -13.84
C ALA A 203 1.93 13.96 -12.71
N SER A 204 0.93 14.28 -11.90
CA SER A 204 1.02 15.32 -10.86
C SER A 204 1.81 14.91 -9.62
N ASN A 205 1.95 13.60 -9.38
CA ASN A 205 2.39 13.12 -8.08
C ASN A 205 3.15 11.79 -8.04
N ALA A 206 3.56 11.30 -9.21
CA ALA A 206 4.23 10.03 -9.41
C ALA A 206 3.40 8.85 -8.87
N VAL A 207 3.64 8.46 -7.62
CA VAL A 207 2.93 7.38 -6.93
C VAL A 207 2.16 7.87 -5.69
N GLY A 208 2.38 9.11 -5.25
CA GLY A 208 1.90 9.64 -3.97
C GLY A 208 0.43 10.06 -3.91
N TYR A 209 0.04 10.65 -2.78
CA TYR A 209 -1.37 11.02 -2.47
C TYR A 209 -1.69 12.51 -2.51
N ARG A 210 -0.66 13.38 -2.51
CA ARG A 210 -0.80 14.84 -2.66
C ARG A 210 -0.09 15.30 -3.93
N ASN A 211 -0.12 16.58 -4.27
CA ASN A 211 0.79 17.12 -5.28
C ASN A 211 2.17 17.32 -4.70
N TYR A 212 3.18 17.23 -5.56
CA TYR A 212 4.56 17.48 -5.21
C TYR A 212 5.15 18.50 -6.18
N PRO A 213 6.15 19.29 -5.75
CA PRO A 213 6.89 20.15 -6.66
C PRO A 213 7.64 19.31 -7.72
N ASP A 214 7.93 19.93 -8.86
CA ASP A 214 8.50 19.26 -10.04
C ASP A 214 9.80 18.49 -9.72
N ASN A 215 10.64 19.00 -8.82
CA ASN A 215 11.90 18.35 -8.46
C ASN A 215 11.74 16.98 -7.77
N VAL A 216 10.60 16.74 -7.09
CA VAL A 216 10.26 15.45 -6.50
C VAL A 216 9.90 14.44 -7.59
N ILE A 217 9.11 14.86 -8.58
CA ILE A 217 8.72 14.01 -9.72
C ILE A 217 9.95 13.63 -10.54
N GLN A 218 10.79 14.61 -10.85
CA GLN A 218 12.05 14.40 -11.58
C GLN A 218 12.98 13.43 -10.84
N LYS A 219 13.15 13.61 -9.52
CA LYS A 219 13.98 12.71 -8.72
C LYS A 219 13.41 11.30 -8.68
N PHE A 220 12.10 11.16 -8.45
CA PHE A 220 11.46 9.84 -8.44
C PHE A 220 11.66 9.08 -9.75
N ILE A 221 11.49 9.75 -10.89
CA ILE A 221 11.67 9.15 -12.22
C ILE A 221 13.13 8.74 -12.43
N ALA A 222 14.10 9.59 -12.03
CA ALA A 222 15.52 9.27 -12.12
C ALA A 222 15.87 8.00 -11.31
N GLU A 223 15.49 7.94 -10.03
CA GLU A 223 15.75 6.76 -9.19
C GLU A 223 15.02 5.51 -9.71
N SER A 224 13.81 5.67 -10.24
CA SER A 224 13.04 4.57 -10.85
C SER A 224 13.71 4.02 -12.10
N ALA A 225 14.23 4.91 -12.96
CA ALA A 225 14.94 4.54 -14.18
C ALA A 225 16.26 3.81 -13.85
N ASP A 226 16.99 4.28 -12.84
CA ASP A 226 18.25 3.69 -12.36
C ASP A 226 18.04 2.32 -11.71
N ALA A 227 16.97 2.17 -10.91
CA ALA A 227 16.60 0.89 -10.30
C ALA A 227 16.08 -0.13 -11.33
N GLY A 228 15.67 0.33 -12.52
CA GLY A 228 15.41 -0.50 -13.68
C GLY A 228 13.97 -0.47 -14.18
N ILE A 229 13.21 0.61 -14.02
CA ILE A 229 12.00 0.86 -14.81
C ILE A 229 12.41 1.34 -16.21
N ASP A 230 11.73 0.82 -17.24
CA ASP A 230 12.02 1.13 -18.64
C ASP A 230 10.89 1.84 -19.36
N VAL A 231 9.64 1.52 -19.02
CA VAL A 231 8.43 2.12 -19.60
C VAL A 231 7.65 2.82 -18.50
N PHE A 232 7.42 4.12 -18.68
CA PHE A 232 6.62 4.93 -17.78
C PHE A 232 5.30 5.26 -18.49
N ARG A 233 4.21 4.62 -18.07
CA ARG A 233 2.86 4.97 -18.50
C ARG A 233 2.40 6.19 -17.71
N ILE A 234 2.51 7.37 -18.33
CA ILE A 234 2.22 8.66 -17.72
C ILE A 234 0.76 9.00 -18.00
N PHE A 235 -0.03 9.16 -16.95
CA PHE A 235 -1.42 9.57 -17.07
C PHE A 235 -1.75 10.72 -16.13
N ASP A 236 -2.69 11.57 -16.55
CA ASP A 236 -3.34 12.56 -15.69
C ASP A 236 -4.78 12.11 -15.37
N SER A 237 -5.25 12.41 -14.16
CA SER A 237 -6.58 11.95 -13.73
C SER A 237 -7.76 12.66 -14.39
N LEU A 238 -7.49 13.75 -15.12
CA LEU A 238 -8.45 14.58 -15.83
C LEU A 238 -8.11 14.70 -17.33
N ASN A 239 -7.16 13.89 -17.83
CA ASN A 239 -6.57 14.01 -19.18
C ASN A 239 -5.98 15.40 -19.47
N TRP A 240 -5.48 16.09 -18.44
CA TRP A 240 -4.90 17.42 -18.61
C TRP A 240 -3.41 17.35 -18.95
N LEU A 241 -3.09 17.62 -20.21
CA LEU A 241 -1.75 17.49 -20.78
C LEU A 241 -0.67 18.26 -20.03
N GLU A 242 -0.97 19.48 -19.57
CA GLU A 242 0.01 20.34 -18.90
C GLU A 242 0.64 19.63 -17.69
N GLN A 243 -0.13 18.84 -16.93
CA GLN A 243 0.40 18.08 -15.80
C GLN A 243 1.39 17.00 -16.21
N MET A 244 1.24 16.45 -17.42
CA MET A 244 2.03 15.32 -17.91
C MET A 244 3.42 15.72 -18.39
N LYS A 245 3.64 17.01 -18.71
CA LYS A 245 4.88 17.51 -19.31
C LYS A 245 6.13 17.27 -18.46
N VAL A 246 6.07 17.59 -17.16
CA VAL A 246 7.22 17.44 -16.26
C VAL A 246 7.67 15.99 -16.14
N ALA A 247 6.71 15.06 -16.06
CA ALA A 247 7.01 13.64 -16.03
C ALA A 247 7.58 13.18 -17.38
N ASN A 248 7.00 13.62 -18.50
CA ASN A 248 7.49 13.29 -19.85
C ASN A 248 8.94 13.73 -20.05
N GLU A 249 9.25 14.99 -19.73
CA GLU A 249 10.60 15.56 -19.82
C GLU A 249 11.62 14.77 -18.97
N ALA A 250 11.23 14.39 -17.75
CA ALA A 250 12.09 13.62 -16.86
C ALA A 250 12.38 12.20 -17.40
N VAL A 251 11.37 11.53 -17.96
CA VAL A 251 11.52 10.19 -18.57
C VAL A 251 12.39 10.25 -19.82
N GLN A 252 12.17 11.28 -20.66
CA GLN A 252 12.99 11.56 -21.83
C GLN A 252 14.46 11.79 -21.44
N LYS A 253 14.70 12.62 -20.42
CA LYS A 253 16.05 12.88 -19.88
C LYS A 253 16.71 11.62 -19.31
N ALA A 254 15.92 10.69 -18.76
CA ALA A 254 16.41 9.41 -18.27
C ALA A 254 16.69 8.37 -19.39
N GLY A 255 16.38 8.70 -20.65
CA GLY A 255 16.58 7.79 -21.80
C GLY A 255 15.66 6.58 -21.77
N LYS A 256 14.45 6.73 -21.20
CA LYS A 256 13.46 5.66 -21.04
C LYS A 256 12.22 5.91 -21.90
N ILE A 257 11.35 4.91 -22.01
CA ILE A 257 10.14 4.99 -22.84
C ILE A 257 9.04 5.72 -22.07
N SER A 258 8.77 6.95 -22.49
CA SER A 258 7.60 7.74 -22.07
C SER A 258 6.36 7.36 -22.88
N GLU A 259 5.32 6.87 -22.22
CA GLU A 259 4.03 6.48 -22.82
C GLU A 259 2.93 7.44 -22.38
N GLY A 260 2.41 8.22 -23.33
CA GLY A 260 1.41 9.27 -23.10
C GLY A 260 0.02 8.67 -23.04
N THR A 261 -0.68 8.83 -21.91
CA THR A 261 -1.94 8.11 -21.68
C THR A 261 -3.15 9.01 -21.84
N ILE A 262 -4.16 8.51 -22.54
CA ILE A 262 -5.53 9.03 -22.53
C ILE A 262 -6.40 8.08 -21.70
N CYS A 263 -6.96 8.57 -20.60
CA CYS A 263 -7.98 7.84 -19.86
C CYS A 263 -9.30 7.87 -20.64
N TYR A 264 -9.88 6.72 -20.92
CA TYR A 264 -11.14 6.61 -21.65
C TYR A 264 -12.33 6.76 -20.70
N THR A 265 -13.28 7.62 -21.05
CA THR A 265 -14.57 7.75 -20.36
C THR A 265 -15.71 7.95 -21.34
N GLY A 266 -16.90 7.53 -20.93
CA GLY A 266 -18.08 7.58 -21.74
C GLY A 266 -18.17 6.56 -22.86
N ASP A 267 -18.79 6.96 -23.97
CA ASP A 267 -19.19 6.07 -25.05
C ASP A 267 -19.23 6.84 -26.37
N ILE A 268 -18.17 6.71 -27.17
CA ILE A 268 -18.06 7.39 -28.47
C ILE A 268 -19.15 6.98 -29.48
N LEU A 269 -19.83 5.84 -29.23
CA LEU A 269 -20.92 5.35 -30.08
C LEU A 269 -22.27 6.00 -29.72
N ASN A 270 -22.36 6.68 -28.58
CA ASN A 270 -23.59 7.30 -28.11
C ASN A 270 -23.45 8.83 -28.07
N PRO A 271 -23.92 9.56 -29.10
CA PRO A 271 -23.88 11.02 -29.14
C PRO A 271 -24.64 11.69 -27.97
N GLU A 272 -25.60 11.00 -27.36
CA GLU A 272 -26.35 11.51 -26.21
C GLU A 272 -25.61 11.34 -24.88
N ARG A 273 -24.55 10.51 -24.83
CA ARG A 273 -23.81 10.27 -23.57
C ARG A 273 -22.99 11.49 -23.18
N SER A 274 -22.29 12.10 -24.14
CA SER A 274 -21.45 13.28 -23.91
C SER A 274 -21.17 14.01 -25.20
N ASN A 275 -21.28 15.33 -25.17
CA ASN A 275 -20.81 16.22 -26.23
C ASN A 275 -19.32 16.58 -26.09
N ILE A 276 -18.63 16.06 -25.07
CA ILE A 276 -17.24 16.34 -24.75
C ILE A 276 -16.35 15.18 -25.21
N TYR A 277 -16.55 14.00 -24.62
CA TYR A 277 -15.74 12.81 -24.86
C TYR A 277 -16.17 12.07 -26.12
N THR A 278 -16.07 12.78 -27.23
CA THR A 278 -16.34 12.29 -28.58
C THR A 278 -15.08 11.69 -29.22
N LEU A 279 -15.23 11.03 -30.36
CA LEU A 279 -14.09 10.53 -31.13
C LEU A 279 -13.10 11.65 -31.50
N ASP A 280 -13.59 12.83 -31.86
CA ASP A 280 -12.78 14.02 -32.17
C ASP A 280 -11.96 14.50 -30.96
N TYR A 281 -12.51 14.43 -29.75
CA TYR A 281 -11.75 14.74 -28.52
C TYR A 281 -10.53 13.81 -28.37
N TYR A 282 -10.73 12.49 -28.52
CA TYR A 282 -9.65 11.52 -28.38
C TYR A 282 -8.57 11.70 -29.47
N VAL A 283 -8.98 11.97 -30.71
CA VAL A 283 -8.06 12.23 -31.83
C VAL A 283 -7.25 13.51 -31.61
N LYS A 284 -7.87 14.58 -31.11
CA LYS A 284 -7.17 15.84 -30.81
C LYS A 284 -6.13 15.65 -29.70
N LEU A 285 -6.52 15.01 -28.61
CA LEU A 285 -5.61 14.77 -27.49
C LEU A 285 -4.46 13.84 -27.89
N ALA A 286 -4.69 12.82 -28.71
CA ALA A 286 -3.63 11.97 -29.23
C ALA A 286 -2.59 12.75 -30.05
N LYS A 287 -3.04 13.67 -30.93
CA LYS A 287 -2.15 14.57 -31.68
C LYS A 287 -1.42 15.57 -30.80
N GLU A 288 -2.00 15.98 -29.68
CA GLU A 288 -1.31 16.81 -28.69
C GLU A 288 -0.20 16.03 -28.00
N LEU A 289 -0.48 14.81 -27.53
CA LEU A 289 0.51 13.91 -26.93
C LEU A 289 1.66 13.59 -27.90
N GLU A 290 1.36 13.30 -29.18
CA GLU A 290 2.41 13.07 -30.18
C GLU A 290 3.33 14.30 -30.35
N ARG A 291 2.77 15.51 -30.36
CA ARG A 291 3.56 16.74 -30.46
C ARG A 291 4.44 17.01 -29.23
N GLU A 292 4.02 16.58 -28.05
CA GLU A 292 4.83 16.62 -26.83
C GLU A 292 5.98 15.61 -26.84
N GLY A 293 6.04 14.71 -27.83
CA GLY A 293 7.14 13.77 -28.02
C GLY A 293 7.06 12.53 -27.13
N PHE A 294 5.86 12.08 -26.76
CA PHE A 294 5.72 10.74 -26.18
C PHE A 294 6.11 9.67 -27.21
N HIS A 295 6.71 8.56 -26.76
CA HIS A 295 7.17 7.49 -27.66
C HIS A 295 6.06 6.52 -28.07
N MET A 296 5.01 6.44 -27.26
CA MET A 296 3.84 5.57 -27.45
C MET A 296 2.59 6.25 -26.90
N LEU A 297 1.44 5.92 -27.47
CA LEU A 297 0.13 6.37 -27.01
C LEU A 297 -0.56 5.24 -26.24
N ALA A 298 -0.92 5.47 -24.98
CA ALA A 298 -1.75 4.55 -24.22
C ALA A 298 -3.20 4.98 -24.18
N ILE A 299 -4.11 4.03 -24.36
CA ILE A 299 -5.53 4.22 -24.05
C ILE A 299 -5.83 3.44 -22.77
N LYS A 300 -6.09 4.15 -21.69
CA LYS A 300 -6.40 3.57 -20.38
C LYS A 300 -7.90 3.59 -20.12
N ASP A 301 -8.56 2.47 -20.41
CA ASP A 301 -9.94 2.22 -20.03
C ASP A 301 -10.02 1.62 -18.62
N MET A 302 -9.81 2.47 -17.61
CA MET A 302 -9.72 2.10 -16.19
C MET A 302 -11.00 1.48 -15.59
N ALA A 303 -12.14 1.61 -16.29
CA ALA A 303 -13.42 1.10 -15.81
C ALA A 303 -13.99 -0.02 -16.68
N GLY A 304 -13.41 -0.34 -17.85
CA GLY A 304 -13.94 -1.36 -18.75
C GLY A 304 -15.16 -0.85 -19.54
N LEU A 305 -15.14 0.43 -19.94
CA LEU A 305 -16.21 1.14 -20.66
C LEU A 305 -16.08 1.04 -22.19
N LEU A 306 -14.90 0.72 -22.70
CA LEU A 306 -14.63 0.67 -24.13
C LEU A 306 -15.27 -0.57 -24.73
N LYS A 307 -16.51 -0.42 -25.19
CA LYS A 307 -17.28 -1.47 -25.85
C LYS A 307 -16.54 -1.97 -27.11
N PRO A 308 -16.79 -3.20 -27.56
CA PRO A 308 -16.06 -3.77 -28.70
C PRO A 308 -16.09 -2.91 -29.96
N ARG A 309 -17.28 -2.45 -30.38
CA ARG A 309 -17.41 -1.58 -31.55
C ARG A 309 -16.73 -0.22 -31.35
N ALA A 310 -16.74 0.30 -30.12
CA ALA A 310 -16.07 1.55 -29.79
C ALA A 310 -14.54 1.38 -29.85
N ALA A 311 -14.02 0.22 -29.45
CA ALA A 311 -12.61 -0.12 -29.58
C ALA A 311 -12.17 -0.15 -31.05
N TYR A 312 -12.96 -0.79 -31.92
CA TYR A 312 -12.68 -0.82 -33.35
C TYR A 312 -12.59 0.60 -33.95
N GLU A 313 -13.60 1.44 -33.70
CA GLU A 313 -13.65 2.80 -34.24
C GLU A 313 -12.57 3.71 -33.64
N LEU A 314 -12.37 3.67 -32.32
CA LEU A 314 -11.39 4.48 -31.63
C LEU A 314 -9.97 4.15 -32.10
N ILE A 315 -9.59 2.87 -32.09
CA ILE A 315 -8.24 2.45 -32.47
C ILE A 315 -8.01 2.74 -33.96
N GLY A 316 -8.97 2.42 -34.83
CA GLY A 316 -8.83 2.67 -36.27
C GLY A 316 -8.58 4.15 -36.59
N GLU A 317 -9.37 5.06 -35.99
CA GLU A 317 -9.18 6.50 -36.19
C GLU A 317 -7.87 7.00 -35.58
N LEU A 318 -7.48 6.50 -34.40
CA LEU A 318 -6.21 6.88 -33.78
C LEU A 318 -5.00 6.42 -34.61
N LYS A 319 -5.02 5.20 -35.16
CA LYS A 319 -3.98 4.70 -36.06
C LYS A 319 -3.87 5.51 -37.36
N ALA A 320 -4.97 6.11 -37.81
CA ALA A 320 -4.95 7.03 -38.95
C ALA A 320 -4.51 8.46 -38.58
N ALA A 321 -4.67 8.85 -37.31
CA ALA A 321 -4.46 10.21 -36.83
C ALA A 321 -3.04 10.49 -36.33
N VAL A 322 -2.36 9.51 -35.75
CA VAL A 322 -1.00 9.62 -35.18
C VAL A 322 -0.11 8.48 -35.64
N ASP A 323 1.20 8.72 -35.66
CA ASP A 323 2.22 7.74 -36.03
C ASP A 323 2.69 6.88 -34.85
N LEU A 324 2.34 7.26 -33.62
CA LEU A 324 2.72 6.51 -32.41
C LEU A 324 2.09 5.10 -32.39
N PRO A 325 2.82 4.07 -31.90
CA PRO A 325 2.19 2.82 -31.52
C PRO A 325 1.15 3.03 -30.43
N ILE A 326 0.07 2.26 -30.50
CA ILE A 326 -1.05 2.32 -29.56
C ILE A 326 -0.99 1.13 -28.61
N HIS A 327 -1.00 1.44 -27.32
CA HIS A 327 -1.03 0.50 -26.22
C HIS A 327 -2.39 0.55 -25.52
N LEU A 328 -3.23 -0.47 -25.70
CA LEU A 328 -4.57 -0.50 -25.12
C LEU A 328 -4.56 -1.24 -23.78
N HIS A 329 -5.13 -0.58 -22.77
CA HIS A 329 -5.39 -1.13 -21.45
C HIS A 329 -6.90 -1.10 -21.17
N THR A 330 -7.50 -2.24 -20.84
CA THR A 330 -8.88 -2.31 -20.32
C THR A 330 -9.01 -3.29 -19.16
N HIS A 331 -10.12 -3.17 -18.44
CA HIS A 331 -10.55 -4.12 -17.43
C HIS A 331 -11.72 -4.96 -17.94
N ASP A 332 -11.77 -6.24 -17.58
CA ASP A 332 -12.81 -7.18 -18.01
C ASP A 332 -14.08 -7.12 -17.11
N THR A 333 -14.34 -5.96 -16.50
CA THR A 333 -15.38 -5.80 -15.46
C THR A 333 -16.76 -6.09 -16.04
N SER A 334 -16.99 -5.73 -17.30
CA SER A 334 -18.24 -6.01 -18.01
C SER A 334 -18.34 -7.44 -18.56
N GLY A 335 -17.25 -8.19 -18.56
CA GLY A 335 -17.12 -9.50 -19.25
C GLY A 335 -16.93 -9.40 -20.76
N ASN A 336 -16.74 -8.19 -21.31
CA ASN A 336 -16.54 -7.95 -22.74
C ASN A 336 -15.07 -7.72 -23.13
N GLY A 337 -14.13 -7.81 -22.19
CA GLY A 337 -12.74 -7.38 -22.40
C GLY A 337 -12.01 -8.14 -23.51
N ILE A 338 -12.19 -9.46 -23.60
CA ILE A 338 -11.65 -10.27 -24.71
C ILE A 338 -12.22 -9.82 -26.06
N LEU A 339 -13.52 -9.53 -26.12
CA LEU A 339 -14.17 -9.07 -27.34
C LEU A 339 -13.70 -7.67 -27.73
N THR A 340 -13.51 -6.78 -26.75
CA THR A 340 -12.90 -5.45 -26.92
C THR A 340 -11.48 -5.56 -27.49
N TYR A 341 -10.66 -6.46 -26.97
CA TYR A 341 -9.32 -6.68 -27.50
C TYR A 341 -9.33 -7.27 -28.90
N LYS A 342 -10.20 -8.25 -29.20
CA LYS A 342 -10.34 -8.78 -30.56
C LYS A 342 -10.63 -7.65 -31.56
N GLU A 343 -11.58 -6.77 -31.26
CA GLU A 343 -11.93 -5.65 -32.15
C GLU A 343 -10.80 -4.60 -32.25
N ALA A 344 -10.08 -4.35 -31.16
CA ALA A 344 -8.89 -3.49 -31.19
C ALA A 344 -7.74 -4.09 -32.04
N ILE A 345 -7.57 -5.41 -32.02
CA ILE A 345 -6.58 -6.13 -32.82
C ILE A 345 -6.88 -6.02 -34.31
N GLU A 346 -8.15 -6.21 -34.70
CA GLU A 346 -8.60 -6.01 -36.08
C GLU A 346 -8.43 -4.56 -36.54
N ALA A 347 -8.60 -3.58 -35.65
CA ALA A 347 -8.36 -2.17 -35.92
C ALA A 347 -6.87 -1.78 -35.93
N GLY A 348 -5.95 -2.70 -35.64
CA GLY A 348 -4.51 -2.48 -35.75
C GLY A 348 -3.81 -2.00 -34.48
N VAL A 349 -4.35 -2.28 -33.28
CA VAL A 349 -3.62 -2.01 -32.01
C VAL A 349 -2.28 -2.74 -31.99
N ASP A 350 -1.26 -2.13 -31.37
CA ASP A 350 0.10 -2.66 -31.38
C ASP A 350 0.40 -3.49 -30.13
N VAL A 351 -0.01 -3.00 -28.95
CA VAL A 351 0.23 -3.64 -27.65
C VAL A 351 -1.06 -3.66 -26.82
N ILE A 352 -1.30 -4.73 -26.08
CA ILE A 352 -2.42 -4.85 -25.15
C ILE A 352 -2.00 -5.38 -23.77
N ASP A 353 -2.64 -4.87 -22.72
CA ASP A 353 -2.42 -5.32 -21.34
C ASP A 353 -3.26 -6.57 -21.02
N THR A 354 -2.62 -7.64 -20.59
CA THR A 354 -3.30 -8.91 -20.22
C THR A 354 -2.79 -9.43 -18.88
N ALA A 355 -3.54 -10.33 -18.25
CA ALA A 355 -3.09 -11.09 -17.08
C ALA A 355 -3.13 -12.59 -17.36
N VAL A 356 -2.35 -13.40 -16.64
CA VAL A 356 -2.50 -14.87 -16.70
C VAL A 356 -3.89 -15.28 -16.21
N ALA A 357 -4.42 -16.39 -16.72
CA ALA A 357 -5.82 -16.78 -16.50
C ALA A 357 -6.25 -16.76 -15.02
N ALA A 358 -5.48 -17.37 -14.12
CA ALA A 358 -5.77 -17.41 -12.68
C ALA A 358 -5.83 -16.03 -11.99
N MET A 359 -5.27 -14.98 -12.62
CA MET A 359 -5.23 -13.60 -12.13
C MET A 359 -5.99 -12.63 -13.05
N SER A 360 -6.81 -13.14 -13.98
CA SER A 360 -7.54 -12.35 -14.98
C SER A 360 -9.05 -12.27 -14.70
N GLY A 361 -9.76 -11.51 -15.53
CA GLY A 361 -11.22 -11.41 -15.53
C GLY A 361 -11.78 -10.49 -14.44
N LEU A 362 -13.09 -10.21 -14.52
CA LEU A 362 -13.78 -9.29 -13.61
C LEU A 362 -13.06 -7.93 -13.58
N THR A 363 -12.77 -7.38 -12.41
CA THR A 363 -12.05 -6.11 -12.30
C THR A 363 -10.59 -6.18 -12.74
N SER A 364 -10.04 -7.36 -13.06
CA SER A 364 -8.70 -7.52 -13.64
C SER A 364 -8.70 -7.31 -15.15
N GLN A 365 -7.55 -7.52 -15.78
CA GLN A 365 -7.37 -7.48 -17.22
C GLN A 365 -7.98 -8.73 -17.89
N PRO A 366 -8.28 -8.68 -19.20
CA PRO A 366 -8.61 -9.86 -19.96
C PRO A 366 -7.51 -10.93 -19.91
N SER A 367 -7.91 -12.20 -19.93
CA SER A 367 -7.02 -13.36 -19.87
C SER A 367 -6.14 -13.46 -21.12
N SER A 368 -4.82 -13.47 -20.94
CA SER A 368 -3.84 -13.77 -22.00
C SER A 368 -4.07 -15.15 -22.60
N ASN A 369 -4.23 -16.17 -21.75
CA ASN A 369 -4.51 -17.55 -22.16
C ASN A 369 -5.77 -17.65 -23.05
N SER A 370 -6.87 -17.01 -22.61
CA SER A 370 -8.13 -17.07 -23.34
C SER A 370 -8.05 -16.30 -24.66
N LEU A 371 -7.37 -15.15 -24.66
CA LEU A 371 -7.21 -14.33 -25.85
C LEU A 371 -6.40 -15.07 -26.94
N TYR A 372 -5.34 -15.78 -26.56
CA TYR A 372 -4.55 -16.60 -27.48
C TYR A 372 -5.45 -17.54 -28.29
N TYR A 373 -6.30 -18.32 -27.61
CA TYR A 373 -7.22 -19.24 -28.28
C TYR A 373 -8.35 -18.52 -29.01
N ALA A 374 -8.82 -17.37 -28.51
CA ALA A 374 -9.85 -16.57 -29.16
C ALA A 374 -9.38 -16.02 -30.53
N MET A 375 -8.09 -15.74 -30.67
CA MET A 375 -7.49 -15.26 -31.92
C MET A 375 -7.14 -16.39 -32.91
N SER A 376 -7.30 -17.66 -32.53
CA SER A 376 -7.02 -18.80 -33.41
C SER A 376 -7.93 -18.78 -34.65
N GLY A 377 -7.33 -18.65 -35.83
CA GLY A 377 -8.04 -18.60 -37.11
C GLY A 377 -8.34 -17.20 -37.64
N PHE A 378 -7.97 -16.15 -36.90
CA PHE A 378 -7.96 -14.76 -37.39
C PHE A 378 -6.60 -14.41 -38.03
N GLU A 379 -6.53 -13.25 -38.70
CA GLU A 379 -5.35 -12.85 -39.47
C GLU A 379 -4.14 -12.48 -38.60
N ARG A 380 -4.35 -11.83 -37.45
CA ARG A 380 -3.28 -11.40 -36.55
C ARG A 380 -3.16 -12.34 -35.34
N ASN A 381 -1.95 -12.82 -35.08
CA ASN A 381 -1.65 -13.68 -33.94
C ASN A 381 -1.26 -12.87 -32.70
N ILE A 382 -1.38 -13.50 -31.53
CA ILE A 382 -0.78 -13.02 -30.28
C ILE A 382 0.63 -13.61 -30.15
N ARG A 383 1.64 -12.75 -29.96
CA ARG A 383 3.03 -13.21 -29.75
C ARG A 383 3.23 -13.65 -28.30
N MET A 384 3.00 -14.94 -28.02
CA MET A 384 3.20 -15.52 -26.69
C MET A 384 3.44 -17.03 -26.72
N ASP A 385 4.03 -17.56 -25.64
CA ASP A 385 4.12 -18.99 -25.35
C ASP A 385 2.91 -19.43 -24.50
N ILE A 386 1.93 -20.10 -25.12
CA ILE A 386 0.72 -20.54 -24.43
C ILE A 386 0.98 -21.61 -23.37
N GLU A 387 1.86 -22.59 -23.62
CA GLU A 387 2.15 -23.66 -22.65
C GLU A 387 2.83 -23.09 -21.39
N GLY A 388 3.73 -22.13 -21.59
CA GLY A 388 4.33 -21.36 -20.51
C GLY A 388 3.29 -20.55 -19.72
N HIS A 389 2.35 -19.88 -20.40
CA HIS A 389 1.29 -19.13 -19.71
C HIS A 389 0.34 -20.02 -18.92
N GLU A 390 0.04 -21.25 -19.38
CA GLU A 390 -0.70 -22.24 -18.56
C GLU A 390 0.10 -22.63 -17.31
N THR A 391 1.41 -22.81 -17.44
CA THR A 391 2.30 -23.11 -16.30
C THR A 391 2.32 -21.97 -15.29
N LEU A 392 2.40 -20.72 -15.75
CA LEU A 392 2.27 -19.54 -14.89
C LEU A 392 0.89 -19.47 -14.22
N SER A 393 -0.18 -19.78 -14.96
CA SER A 393 -1.54 -19.81 -14.43
C SER A 393 -1.68 -20.83 -13.28
N HIS A 394 -1.15 -22.04 -13.43
CA HIS A 394 -1.16 -23.05 -12.35
C HIS A 394 -0.42 -22.59 -11.09
N TYR A 395 0.71 -21.90 -11.24
CA TYR A 395 1.41 -21.31 -10.09
C TYR A 395 0.52 -20.30 -9.36
N TRP A 396 -0.10 -19.38 -10.12
CA TRP A 396 -0.94 -18.34 -9.54
C TRP A 396 -2.25 -18.88 -8.96
N ASP A 397 -2.82 -19.93 -9.52
CA ASP A 397 -4.00 -20.62 -8.97
C ASP A 397 -3.71 -21.22 -7.59
N ALA A 398 -2.52 -21.77 -7.37
CA ALA A 398 -2.09 -22.28 -6.07
C ALA A 398 -1.73 -21.16 -5.06
N VAL A 399 -1.25 -20.01 -5.54
CA VAL A 399 -0.83 -18.88 -4.68
C VAL A 399 -1.98 -17.94 -4.31
N ARG A 400 -2.91 -17.67 -5.23
CA ARG A 400 -4.04 -16.77 -5.02
C ARG A 400 -4.86 -17.08 -3.76
N PRO A 401 -5.12 -18.36 -3.38
CA PRO A 401 -5.77 -18.71 -2.12
C PRO A 401 -5.11 -18.17 -0.86
N TYR A 402 -3.80 -17.85 -0.89
CA TYR A 402 -3.10 -17.26 0.25
C TYR A 402 -3.65 -15.87 0.61
N TYR A 403 -4.34 -15.25 -0.34
CA TYR A 403 -4.87 -13.89 -0.29
C TYR A 403 -6.40 -13.86 -0.20
N SER A 404 -7.06 -14.97 0.16
CA SER A 404 -8.53 -15.08 0.15
C SER A 404 -9.25 -13.99 0.97
N ASP A 405 -8.62 -13.48 2.03
CA ASP A 405 -9.17 -12.42 2.89
C ASP A 405 -9.18 -11.04 2.19
N PHE A 406 -8.49 -10.91 1.06
CA PHE A 406 -8.36 -9.68 0.28
C PHE A 406 -9.03 -9.78 -1.10
N GLU A 407 -9.72 -10.88 -1.39
CA GLU A 407 -10.46 -11.05 -2.63
C GLU A 407 -11.55 -9.98 -2.79
N SER A 408 -11.71 -9.53 -4.03
CA SER A 408 -12.80 -8.64 -4.39
C SER A 408 -14.16 -9.31 -4.15
N ASP A 409 -15.11 -8.53 -3.61
CA ASP A 409 -16.50 -8.97 -3.43
C ASP A 409 -17.23 -9.23 -4.78
N MET A 410 -16.63 -8.83 -5.91
CA MET A 410 -17.20 -9.04 -7.24
C MET A 410 -16.98 -10.49 -7.70
N LYS A 411 -18.06 -11.19 -8.02
CA LYS A 411 -18.03 -12.62 -8.40
C LYS A 411 -18.44 -12.90 -9.85
N SER A 412 -18.97 -11.89 -10.53
CA SER A 412 -19.54 -12.00 -11.87
C SER A 412 -19.35 -10.69 -12.64
N PRO A 413 -19.44 -10.71 -13.97
CA PRO A 413 -19.48 -9.49 -14.78
C PRO A 413 -20.53 -8.50 -14.26
N HIS A 414 -20.23 -7.21 -14.37
CA HIS A 414 -21.05 -6.12 -13.86
C HIS A 414 -21.24 -5.03 -14.92
N THR A 415 -22.38 -5.04 -15.62
CA THR A 415 -22.64 -4.13 -16.75
C THR A 415 -23.17 -2.77 -16.34
N GLU A 416 -23.56 -2.56 -15.09
CA GLU A 416 -23.98 -1.22 -14.61
C GLU A 416 -22.82 -0.21 -14.67
N ILE A 417 -21.57 -0.67 -14.84
CA ILE A 417 -20.41 0.20 -15.07
C ILE A 417 -20.61 1.11 -16.29
N TYR A 418 -21.36 0.69 -17.31
CA TYR A 418 -21.67 1.53 -18.47
C TYR A 418 -22.61 2.70 -18.15
N GLN A 419 -23.14 2.77 -16.92
CA GLN A 419 -23.98 3.86 -16.46
C GLN A 419 -23.24 4.73 -15.42
N HIS A 420 -22.70 4.11 -14.36
CA HIS A 420 -22.08 4.85 -13.26
C HIS A 420 -20.59 5.08 -13.45
N GLU A 421 -19.92 4.32 -14.34
CA GLU A 421 -18.53 4.53 -14.74
C GLU A 421 -17.51 4.54 -13.58
N MET A 422 -17.78 3.77 -12.53
CA MET A 422 -16.82 3.62 -11.42
C MET A 422 -15.72 2.65 -11.87
N PRO A 423 -14.43 3.00 -11.73
CA PRO A 423 -13.35 2.05 -11.92
C PRO A 423 -13.40 0.95 -10.85
N GLY A 424 -12.82 -0.23 -11.16
CA GLY A 424 -12.99 -1.45 -10.37
C GLY A 424 -12.80 -1.26 -8.85
N GLY A 425 -11.62 -0.78 -8.43
CA GLY A 425 -11.31 -0.55 -7.02
C GLY A 425 -12.17 0.52 -6.33
N GLN A 426 -12.75 1.46 -7.07
CA GLN A 426 -13.65 2.46 -6.49
C GLN A 426 -15.00 1.83 -6.11
N TYR A 427 -15.52 0.89 -6.90
CA TYR A 427 -16.82 0.26 -6.61
C TYR A 427 -16.79 -0.52 -5.28
N SER A 428 -15.77 -1.35 -5.07
CA SER A 428 -15.61 -2.13 -3.84
C SER A 428 -15.43 -1.22 -2.62
N ASN A 429 -14.54 -0.21 -2.73
CA ASN A 429 -14.28 0.74 -1.66
C ASN A 429 -15.52 1.56 -1.30
N LEU A 430 -16.24 2.09 -2.30
CA LEU A 430 -17.43 2.91 -2.08
C LEU A 430 -18.56 2.10 -1.43
N ARG A 431 -18.68 0.80 -1.78
CA ARG A 431 -19.66 -0.10 -1.14
C ARG A 431 -19.35 -0.34 0.33
N GLN A 432 -18.08 -0.54 0.68
CA GLN A 432 -17.67 -0.68 2.08
C GLN A 432 -17.91 0.62 2.86
N GLN A 433 -17.55 1.77 2.29
CA GLN A 433 -17.81 3.09 2.89
C GLN A 433 -19.32 3.34 3.10
N ALA A 434 -20.15 3.00 2.11
CA ALA A 434 -21.60 3.10 2.24
C ALA A 434 -22.13 2.24 3.41
N LYS A 435 -21.65 1.00 3.56
CA LYS A 435 -22.01 0.14 4.71
C LYS A 435 -21.60 0.79 6.05
N SER A 436 -20.38 1.32 6.14
CA SER A 436 -19.88 1.98 7.36
C SER A 436 -20.69 3.22 7.75
N LEU A 437 -21.30 3.90 6.78
CA LEU A 437 -22.18 5.06 6.99
C LEU A 437 -23.66 4.68 7.17
N GLY A 438 -24.00 3.39 7.26
CA GLY A 438 -25.39 2.92 7.37
C GLY A 438 -26.20 3.01 6.06
N LEU A 439 -25.56 3.28 4.93
CA LEU A 439 -26.15 3.38 3.59
C LEU A 439 -26.03 2.09 2.77
N GLY A 440 -25.65 0.96 3.40
CA GLY A 440 -25.42 -0.30 2.72
C GLY A 440 -26.63 -0.82 1.92
N GLU A 441 -27.84 -0.68 2.47
CA GLU A 441 -29.09 -1.06 1.79
C GLU A 441 -29.50 -0.06 0.69
N ARG A 442 -29.00 1.18 0.75
CA ARG A 442 -29.24 2.26 -0.22
C ARG A 442 -28.13 2.38 -1.27
N PHE A 443 -27.29 1.36 -1.43
CA PHE A 443 -26.15 1.44 -2.35
C PHE A 443 -26.56 1.66 -3.81
N SER A 444 -27.76 1.21 -4.21
CA SER A 444 -28.31 1.53 -5.55
C SER A 444 -28.52 3.03 -5.75
N GLU A 445 -28.97 3.75 -4.73
CA GLU A 445 -29.09 5.22 -4.77
C GLU A 445 -27.71 5.88 -4.82
N VAL A 446 -26.70 5.32 -4.13
CA VAL A 446 -25.32 5.81 -4.21
C VAL A 446 -24.75 5.66 -5.62
N LYS A 447 -25.06 4.56 -6.33
CA LYS A 447 -24.65 4.37 -7.74
C LYS A 447 -25.30 5.39 -8.67
N ASP A 448 -26.59 5.65 -8.50
CA ASP A 448 -27.30 6.69 -9.27
C ASP A 448 -26.73 8.09 -8.98
N MET A 449 -26.54 8.41 -7.70
CA MET A 449 -25.96 9.68 -7.28
C MET A 449 -24.53 9.86 -7.81
N TYR A 450 -23.73 8.80 -7.88
CA TYR A 450 -22.38 8.86 -8.46
C TYR A 450 -22.42 9.30 -9.93
N ARG A 451 -23.37 8.77 -10.71
CA ARG A 451 -23.60 9.18 -12.10
C ARG A 451 -24.04 10.65 -12.17
N ARG A 452 -24.96 11.07 -11.30
CA ARG A 452 -25.47 12.45 -11.25
C ARG A 452 -24.39 13.45 -10.86
N VAL A 453 -23.59 13.13 -9.83
CA VAL A 453 -22.43 13.93 -9.40
C VAL A 453 -21.41 14.09 -10.53
N ASN A 454 -21.16 13.05 -11.32
CA ASN A 454 -20.28 13.18 -12.49
C ASN A 454 -20.75 14.30 -13.42
N PHE A 455 -22.05 14.36 -13.75
CA PHE A 455 -22.59 15.44 -14.58
C PHE A 455 -22.62 16.79 -13.86
N LEU A 456 -22.92 16.82 -12.55
CA LEU A 456 -22.85 18.01 -11.72
C LEU A 456 -21.44 18.64 -11.73
N PHE A 457 -20.40 17.82 -11.81
CA PHE A 457 -19.00 18.25 -11.88
C PHE A 457 -18.51 18.54 -13.31
N GLY A 458 -19.41 18.51 -14.30
CA GLY A 458 -19.08 18.86 -15.69
C GLY A 458 -18.66 17.69 -16.56
N ASP A 459 -19.05 16.45 -16.21
CA ASP A 459 -18.68 15.20 -16.87
C ASP A 459 -17.16 15.00 -16.90
N ILE A 460 -16.62 14.32 -15.89
CA ILE A 460 -15.16 14.22 -15.69
C ILE A 460 -14.64 12.80 -15.95
N VAL A 461 -13.36 12.71 -16.29
CA VAL A 461 -12.60 11.47 -16.21
C VAL A 461 -12.52 11.02 -14.75
N LYS A 462 -12.79 9.74 -14.49
CA LYS A 462 -12.91 9.17 -13.13
C LYS A 462 -11.90 8.05 -12.92
N VAL A 463 -10.71 8.44 -12.47
CA VAL A 463 -9.61 7.58 -12.06
C VAL A 463 -9.05 8.12 -10.74
N THR A 464 -8.24 7.39 -9.99
CA THR A 464 -7.66 7.95 -8.76
C THR A 464 -6.83 9.21 -9.07
N PRO A 465 -7.06 10.36 -8.39
CA PRO A 465 -7.99 10.57 -7.27
C PRO A 465 -9.40 11.10 -7.65
N SER A 466 -9.66 11.56 -8.88
CA SER A 466 -10.97 12.12 -9.30
C SER A 466 -12.15 11.18 -9.05
N SER A 467 -11.98 9.86 -9.21
CA SER A 467 -13.03 8.87 -8.90
C SER A 467 -13.46 8.87 -7.43
N LYS A 468 -12.54 9.17 -6.51
CA LYS A 468 -12.80 9.30 -5.08
C LYS A 468 -13.61 10.57 -4.80
N VAL A 469 -13.27 11.67 -5.47
CA VAL A 469 -14.00 12.96 -5.32
C VAL A 469 -15.48 12.78 -5.64
N VAL A 470 -15.80 12.12 -6.76
CA VAL A 470 -17.19 11.80 -7.14
C VAL A 470 -17.83 10.86 -6.12
N GLY A 471 -17.08 9.89 -5.59
CA GLY A 471 -17.56 8.93 -4.59
C GLY A 471 -17.92 9.58 -3.25
N ASP A 472 -17.02 10.39 -2.72
CA ASP A 472 -17.21 11.11 -1.45
C ASP A 472 -18.42 12.06 -1.55
N MET A 473 -18.56 12.77 -2.68
CA MET A 473 -19.71 13.63 -2.92
C MET A 473 -21.01 12.84 -3.05
N ALA A 474 -21.00 11.69 -3.75
CA ALA A 474 -22.20 10.87 -3.91
C ALA A 474 -22.70 10.32 -2.56
N LEU A 475 -21.79 9.82 -1.71
CA LEU A 475 -22.12 9.42 -0.35
C LEU A 475 -22.68 10.58 0.47
N TYR A 476 -22.00 11.74 0.40
CA TYR A 476 -22.42 12.94 1.11
C TYR A 476 -23.82 13.39 0.73
N MET A 477 -24.14 13.42 -0.57
CA MET A 477 -25.45 13.83 -1.06
C MET A 477 -26.55 12.83 -0.67
N VAL A 478 -26.29 11.52 -0.75
CA VAL A 478 -27.27 10.50 -0.30
C VAL A 478 -27.50 10.56 1.21
N GLN A 479 -26.44 10.75 2.00
CA GLN A 479 -26.50 10.84 3.45
C GLN A 479 -27.30 12.06 3.93
N ASN A 480 -27.19 13.18 3.22
CA ASN A 480 -27.82 14.45 3.60
C ASN A 480 -29.09 14.75 2.79
N GLU A 481 -29.61 13.79 2.04
CA GLU A 481 -30.83 13.92 1.21
C GLU A 481 -30.79 15.12 0.25
N LEU A 482 -29.64 15.30 -0.41
CA LEU A 482 -29.38 16.40 -1.34
C LEU A 482 -29.59 16.01 -2.80
N ASP A 483 -29.87 17.01 -3.63
CA ASP A 483 -29.93 16.96 -5.10
C ASP A 483 -29.11 18.10 -5.71
N GLU A 484 -29.04 18.18 -7.03
CA GLU A 484 -28.22 19.17 -7.76
C GLU A 484 -28.67 20.62 -7.54
N THR A 485 -29.92 20.83 -7.13
CA THR A 485 -30.47 22.16 -6.85
C THR A 485 -30.20 22.53 -5.39
N SER A 486 -30.57 21.65 -4.46
CA SER A 486 -30.41 21.87 -3.03
C SER A 486 -28.95 21.98 -2.61
N VAL A 487 -28.02 21.28 -3.26
CA VAL A 487 -26.58 21.42 -2.99
C VAL A 487 -26.06 22.84 -3.27
N ILE A 488 -26.63 23.53 -4.26
CA ILE A 488 -26.25 24.91 -4.61
C ILE A 488 -26.97 25.90 -3.68
N GLU A 489 -28.29 25.77 -3.52
CA GLU A 489 -29.10 26.68 -2.71
C GLU A 489 -28.69 26.64 -1.22
N GLN A 490 -28.42 25.45 -0.72
CA GLN A 490 -28.09 25.21 0.68
C GLN A 490 -26.58 25.13 0.93
N GLY A 491 -25.74 25.10 -0.10
CA GLY A 491 -24.32 24.77 0.09
C GLY A 491 -23.52 25.75 0.95
N HIS A 492 -23.99 26.98 1.13
CA HIS A 492 -23.36 27.94 2.05
C HIS A 492 -23.37 27.47 3.53
N LYS A 493 -24.35 26.64 3.92
CA LYS A 493 -24.45 26.03 5.27
C LYS A 493 -23.94 24.59 5.35
N LEU A 494 -23.50 24.01 4.22
CA LEU A 494 -23.04 22.62 4.14
C LEU A 494 -21.53 22.54 4.25
N ASP A 495 -21.02 21.54 4.96
CA ASP A 495 -19.59 21.24 5.01
C ASP A 495 -19.26 20.09 4.06
N PHE A 496 -18.73 20.44 2.90
CA PHE A 496 -18.39 19.51 1.83
C PHE A 496 -17.20 18.61 2.22
N PRO A 497 -17.12 17.38 1.67
CA PRO A 497 -15.95 16.53 1.85
C PRO A 497 -14.67 17.23 1.38
N GLU A 498 -13.57 17.06 2.11
CA GLU A 498 -12.29 17.74 1.80
C GLU A 498 -11.75 17.39 0.40
N SER A 499 -12.00 16.18 -0.08
CA SER A 499 -11.63 15.78 -1.45
C SER A 499 -12.35 16.62 -2.52
N VAL A 500 -13.61 17.00 -2.27
CA VAL A 500 -14.41 17.86 -3.14
C VAL A 500 -13.92 19.30 -3.08
N VAL A 501 -13.67 19.82 -1.88
CA VAL A 501 -13.10 21.16 -1.70
C VAL A 501 -11.74 21.27 -2.40
N SER A 502 -10.86 20.29 -2.23
CA SER A 502 -9.55 20.20 -2.89
C SER A 502 -9.67 20.13 -4.41
N PHE A 503 -10.61 19.35 -4.95
CA PHE A 503 -10.88 19.32 -6.40
C PHE A 503 -11.31 20.67 -6.93
N PHE A 504 -12.31 21.31 -6.33
CA PHE A 504 -12.81 22.62 -6.77
C PHE A 504 -11.81 23.76 -6.52
N ARG A 505 -10.84 23.57 -5.63
CA ARG A 505 -9.68 24.48 -5.48
C ARG A 505 -8.70 24.34 -6.64
N GLY A 506 -8.81 23.29 -7.45
CA GLY A 506 -7.92 23.00 -8.57
C GLY A 506 -6.70 22.17 -8.18
N ASP A 507 -6.66 21.60 -6.96
CA ASP A 507 -5.49 20.85 -6.50
C ASP A 507 -5.23 19.59 -7.32
N ILE A 508 -6.24 18.95 -7.92
CA ILE A 508 -5.99 17.74 -8.73
C ILE A 508 -5.87 18.05 -10.23
N GLY A 509 -5.76 19.33 -10.60
CA GLY A 509 -5.70 19.81 -11.97
C GLY A 509 -7.00 20.43 -12.47
N GLN A 510 -7.02 20.76 -13.75
CA GLN A 510 -8.16 21.39 -14.42
C GLN A 510 -8.99 20.34 -15.18
N PRO A 511 -10.30 20.22 -14.96
CA PRO A 511 -11.16 19.33 -15.74
C PRO A 511 -11.35 19.87 -17.15
N VAL A 512 -11.63 18.98 -18.11
CA VAL A 512 -11.78 19.31 -19.54
C VAL A 512 -12.73 20.48 -19.80
N ASN A 513 -13.86 20.55 -19.08
CA ASN A 513 -14.88 21.57 -19.24
C ASN A 513 -14.71 22.80 -18.33
N GLY A 514 -13.65 22.84 -17.53
CA GLY A 514 -13.53 23.76 -16.40
C GLY A 514 -14.57 23.45 -15.30
N PHE A 515 -14.62 24.34 -14.30
CA PHE A 515 -15.53 24.20 -13.17
C PHE A 515 -16.82 25.02 -13.38
N ASN A 516 -17.95 24.51 -12.89
CA ASN A 516 -19.16 25.33 -12.75
C ASN A 516 -18.91 26.43 -11.71
N GLU A 517 -18.88 27.69 -12.13
CA GLU A 517 -18.50 28.82 -11.26
C GLU A 517 -19.40 28.98 -10.03
N THR A 518 -20.70 28.74 -10.18
CA THR A 518 -21.66 28.86 -9.07
C THR A 518 -21.40 27.77 -8.03
N LEU A 519 -21.26 26.52 -8.48
CA LEU A 519 -20.97 25.39 -7.60
C LEU A 519 -19.59 25.54 -6.93
N GLN A 520 -18.56 25.96 -7.70
CA GLN A 520 -17.22 26.20 -7.19
C GLN A 520 -17.23 27.26 -6.09
N ARG A 521 -17.94 28.37 -6.28
CA ARG A 521 -18.05 29.44 -5.28
C ARG A 521 -18.70 28.94 -3.98
N VAL A 522 -19.75 28.14 -4.10
CA VAL A 522 -20.47 27.55 -2.97
C VAL A 522 -19.59 26.59 -2.18
N ILE A 523 -18.84 25.73 -2.86
CA ILE A 523 -17.94 24.75 -2.24
C ILE A 523 -16.75 25.44 -1.58
N LEU A 524 -16.13 26.42 -2.25
CA LEU A 524 -14.90 27.05 -1.77
C LEU A 524 -15.11 28.09 -0.66
N LYS A 525 -16.33 28.61 -0.49
CA LYS A 525 -16.67 29.60 0.56
C LYS A 525 -15.66 30.77 0.66
N GLY A 526 -15.17 31.25 -0.49
CA GLY A 526 -14.21 32.35 -0.58
C GLY A 526 -12.73 31.96 -0.63
N GLN A 527 -12.39 30.66 -0.55
CA GLN A 527 -11.03 30.19 -0.88
C GLN A 527 -10.70 30.47 -2.35
N GLN A 528 -9.45 30.85 -2.62
CA GLN A 528 -8.98 31.14 -3.97
C GLN A 528 -8.67 29.85 -4.73
N PRO A 529 -9.29 29.62 -5.91
CA PRO A 529 -8.94 28.49 -6.76
C PRO A 529 -7.60 28.72 -7.47
N LEU A 530 -6.88 27.64 -7.73
CA LEU A 530 -5.66 27.61 -8.53
C LEU A 530 -6.02 27.69 -10.03
N THR A 531 -5.22 28.45 -10.78
CA THR A 531 -5.41 28.62 -12.23
C THR A 531 -4.33 27.91 -13.04
N ALA A 532 -3.13 27.73 -12.49
CA ALA A 532 -2.02 27.00 -13.09
C ALA A 532 -1.89 25.58 -12.51
N ARG A 533 -0.83 24.85 -12.91
CA ARG A 533 -0.55 23.52 -12.38
C ARG A 533 -0.29 23.57 -10.87
N PRO A 534 -0.91 22.69 -10.06
CA PRO A 534 -0.70 22.65 -8.61
C PRO A 534 0.77 22.56 -8.19
N GLY A 535 1.60 21.83 -8.93
CA GLY A 535 3.02 21.68 -8.65
C GLY A 535 3.82 22.99 -8.73
N GLU A 536 3.37 23.97 -9.54
CA GLU A 536 4.05 25.26 -9.73
C GLU A 536 3.90 26.20 -8.52
N TYR A 537 2.87 25.98 -7.70
CA TYR A 537 2.66 26.74 -6.46
C TYR A 537 3.46 26.17 -5.28
N LEU A 538 4.06 24.98 -5.43
CA LEU A 538 4.81 24.32 -4.37
C LEU A 538 6.29 24.69 -4.46
N ALA A 539 6.87 25.08 -3.33
CA ALA A 539 8.31 25.29 -3.24
C ALA A 539 9.05 23.96 -3.47
N PRO A 540 10.17 23.94 -4.20
CA PRO A 540 11.01 22.76 -4.34
C PRO A 540 11.41 22.18 -2.98
N ILE A 541 11.43 20.86 -2.87
CA ILE A 541 11.95 20.20 -1.65
C ILE A 541 13.48 20.34 -1.61
N ASP A 542 14.01 20.75 -0.46
CA ASP A 542 15.44 20.69 -0.16
C ASP A 542 15.82 19.26 0.26
N PHE A 543 16.38 18.50 -0.67
CA PHE A 543 16.77 17.10 -0.45
C PHE A 543 18.01 16.95 0.44
N GLU A 544 18.85 17.98 0.59
CA GLU A 544 20.00 17.92 1.50
C GLU A 544 19.51 18.10 2.95
N ALA A 545 18.64 19.09 3.19
CA ALA A 545 18.01 19.25 4.50
C ALA A 545 17.19 18.01 4.90
N LEU A 546 16.43 17.43 3.95
CA LEU A 546 15.66 16.21 4.19
C LEU A 546 16.58 15.00 4.51
N ARG A 547 17.77 14.96 3.92
CA ARG A 547 18.77 13.92 4.17
C ARG A 547 19.35 14.03 5.57
N GLU A 548 19.71 15.22 6.00
CA GLU A 548 20.18 15.45 7.36
C GLU A 548 19.12 15.02 8.39
N GLU A 549 17.86 15.43 8.19
CA GLU A 549 16.73 15.02 9.04
C GLU A 549 16.60 13.48 9.11
N LEU A 550 16.64 12.82 7.96
CA LEU A 550 16.43 11.38 7.89
C LEU A 550 17.63 10.59 8.46
N GLN A 551 18.85 11.08 8.26
CA GLN A 551 20.06 10.50 8.83
C GLN A 551 20.08 10.58 10.36
N GLU A 552 19.66 11.72 10.92
CA GLU A 552 19.52 11.88 12.37
C GLU A 552 18.50 10.90 12.96
N LYS A 553 17.34 10.75 12.31
CA LYS A 553 16.28 9.82 12.74
C LYS A 553 16.71 8.36 12.69
N GLN A 554 17.39 7.94 11.63
CA GLN A 554 17.71 6.52 11.39
C GLN A 554 19.05 6.06 11.97
N GLN A 555 19.97 7.00 12.26
CA GLN A 555 21.36 6.70 12.63
C GLN A 555 22.05 5.74 11.63
N ALA A 556 21.65 5.82 10.36
CA ALA A 556 22.10 4.96 9.27
C ALA A 556 22.35 5.78 8.01
N GLN A 557 23.06 5.18 7.06
CA GLN A 557 23.26 5.80 5.75
C GLN A 557 21.93 5.81 5.00
N VAL A 558 21.44 7.00 4.71
CA VAL A 558 20.24 7.25 3.90
C VAL A 558 20.60 7.21 2.42
N THR A 559 19.87 6.41 1.65
CA THR A 559 20.01 6.33 0.19
C THR A 559 19.09 7.34 -0.51
N GLU A 560 19.29 7.59 -1.80
CA GLU A 560 18.38 8.44 -2.57
C GLU A 560 16.94 7.88 -2.63
N GLN A 561 16.82 6.56 -2.69
CA GLN A 561 15.54 5.85 -2.64
C GLN A 561 14.83 6.06 -1.29
N ASP A 562 15.57 6.09 -0.19
CA ASP A 562 15.03 6.41 1.14
C ASP A 562 14.52 7.85 1.19
N LEU A 563 15.28 8.81 0.64
CA LEU A 563 14.88 10.22 0.59
C LEU A 563 13.59 10.42 -0.19
N ILE A 564 13.50 9.85 -1.39
CA ILE A 564 12.32 10.04 -2.22
C ILE A 564 11.10 9.30 -1.65
N SER A 565 11.30 8.11 -1.06
CA SER A 565 10.23 7.41 -0.33
C SER A 565 9.71 8.23 0.84
N TYR A 566 10.59 8.84 1.63
CA TYR A 566 10.22 9.69 2.76
C TYR A 566 9.54 10.99 2.28
N ALA A 567 10.04 11.63 1.22
CA ALA A 567 9.41 12.82 0.63
C ALA A 567 7.98 12.56 0.14
N LEU A 568 7.75 11.38 -0.45
CA LEU A 568 6.45 10.95 -0.94
C LEU A 568 5.51 10.56 0.22
N TYR A 569 5.99 9.78 1.19
CA TYR A 569 5.18 9.22 2.28
C TYR A 569 5.86 9.27 3.65
N PRO A 570 5.99 10.47 4.28
CA PRO A 570 6.77 10.61 5.51
C PRO A 570 6.32 9.64 6.62
N LYS A 571 5.02 9.66 6.92
CA LYS A 571 4.41 8.85 7.99
C LYS A 571 4.48 7.34 7.69
N VAL A 572 4.19 6.93 6.46
CA VAL A 572 4.18 5.50 6.09
C VAL A 572 5.60 4.94 6.13
N TYR A 573 6.58 5.71 5.64
CA TYR A 573 7.97 5.33 5.66
C TYR A 573 8.52 5.23 7.09
N GLU A 574 8.20 6.18 7.98
CA GLU A 574 8.55 6.08 9.41
C GLU A 574 7.95 4.84 10.07
N GLN A 575 6.68 4.53 9.81
CA GLN A 575 6.02 3.32 10.33
C GLN A 575 6.64 2.04 9.78
N TYR A 576 7.06 2.05 8.50
CA TYR A 576 7.83 0.94 7.92
C TYR A 576 9.17 0.76 8.63
N MET A 577 9.92 1.83 8.87
CA MET A 577 11.21 1.78 9.57
C MET A 577 11.06 1.28 11.00
N GLN A 578 10.06 1.74 11.75
CA GLN A 578 9.73 1.20 13.08
C GLN A 578 9.43 -0.30 13.03
N THR A 579 8.68 -0.75 12.02
CA THR A 579 8.38 -2.17 11.83
C THR A 579 9.65 -2.96 11.51
N TYR A 580 10.53 -2.44 10.65
CA TYR A 580 11.80 -3.06 10.30
C TYR A 580 12.76 -3.13 11.50
N GLU A 581 12.77 -2.10 12.34
CA GLU A 581 13.53 -2.08 13.59
C GLU A 581 13.00 -3.09 14.60
N MET A 582 11.70 -3.30 14.69
CA MET A 582 11.12 -4.28 15.59
C MET A 582 11.26 -5.71 15.06
N PHE A 583 10.86 -5.97 13.81
CA PHE A 583 10.70 -7.32 13.27
C PHE A 583 11.71 -7.72 12.18
N GLY A 584 12.53 -6.78 11.71
CA GLY A 584 13.47 -7.03 10.62
C GLY A 584 12.78 -7.16 9.27
N ASN A 585 13.45 -7.84 8.32
CA ASN A 585 12.93 -7.98 6.96
C ASN A 585 11.89 -9.11 6.86
N VAL A 586 10.62 -8.76 7.04
CA VAL A 586 9.47 -9.68 6.98
C VAL A 586 9.13 -10.14 5.56
N SER A 587 9.67 -9.51 4.50
CA SER A 587 9.49 -9.97 3.10
C SER A 587 10.08 -11.36 2.83
N LYS A 588 10.97 -11.84 3.72
CA LYS A 588 11.60 -13.16 3.62
C LYS A 588 10.68 -14.31 4.02
N LEU A 589 9.63 -14.04 4.79
CA LEU A 589 8.65 -15.04 5.20
C LEU A 589 7.82 -15.47 3.98
N ASP A 590 7.45 -16.75 3.93
CA ASP A 590 6.39 -17.20 3.02
C ASP A 590 5.05 -16.54 3.41
N THR A 591 4.17 -16.36 2.43
CA THR A 591 2.92 -15.63 2.60
C THR A 591 1.98 -16.25 3.63
N PRO A 592 1.77 -17.58 3.68
CA PRO A 592 1.01 -18.21 4.77
C PRO A 592 1.58 -17.92 6.15
N THR A 593 2.90 -17.97 6.35
CA THR A 593 3.51 -17.62 7.64
C THR A 593 3.40 -16.13 7.95
N PHE A 594 3.48 -15.27 6.94
CA PHE A 594 3.32 -13.82 7.11
C PHE A 594 1.92 -13.44 7.65
N PHE A 595 0.85 -14.02 7.11
CA PHE A 595 -0.52 -13.69 7.54
C PHE A 595 -1.01 -14.47 8.77
N PHE A 596 -0.55 -15.70 8.98
CA PHE A 596 -1.12 -16.60 10.00
C PHE A 596 -0.12 -17.04 11.08
N GLY A 597 1.16 -16.69 10.95
CA GLY A 597 2.19 -17.19 11.84
C GLY A 597 2.40 -18.70 11.70
N MET A 598 2.45 -19.41 12.82
CA MET A 598 2.74 -20.86 12.87
C MET A 598 1.75 -21.62 13.76
N ARG A 599 1.47 -22.87 13.39
CA ARG A 599 0.72 -23.81 14.22
C ARG A 599 1.63 -24.52 15.22
N ASN A 600 1.01 -25.09 16.26
CA ASN A 600 1.71 -25.98 17.19
C ASN A 600 2.34 -27.16 16.45
N ASN A 601 3.63 -27.39 16.71
CA ASN A 601 4.50 -28.39 16.06
C ASN A 601 4.72 -28.18 14.56
N GLU A 602 4.36 -27.03 14.00
CA GLU A 602 4.71 -26.69 12.62
C GLU A 602 6.20 -26.38 12.51
N LYS A 603 6.81 -26.83 11.41
CA LYS A 603 8.21 -26.58 11.08
C LYS A 603 8.31 -25.86 9.74
N ILE A 604 9.00 -24.73 9.74
CA ILE A 604 9.21 -23.89 8.55
C ILE A 604 10.69 -23.67 8.28
N GLN A 605 11.00 -23.30 7.04
CA GLN A 605 12.34 -22.93 6.60
C GLN A 605 12.31 -21.52 6.03
N ILE A 606 13.15 -20.64 6.57
CA ILE A 606 13.22 -19.23 6.18
C ILE A 606 14.62 -18.95 5.64
N GLU A 607 14.72 -18.66 4.34
CA GLU A 607 15.99 -18.25 3.74
C GLU A 607 16.23 -16.75 4.00
N ILE A 608 17.12 -16.45 4.93
CA ILE A 608 17.44 -15.06 5.31
C ILE A 608 18.52 -14.45 4.42
N ASP A 609 19.35 -15.28 3.78
CA ASP A 609 20.46 -14.91 2.91
C ASP A 609 20.89 -16.15 2.10
N LYS A 610 21.66 -15.97 1.02
CA LYS A 610 22.12 -17.08 0.17
C LYS A 610 22.88 -18.11 1.02
N GLY A 611 22.34 -19.32 1.12
CA GLY A 611 22.91 -20.42 1.91
C GLY A 611 22.74 -20.30 3.43
N LYS A 612 21.94 -19.33 3.92
CA LYS A 612 21.60 -19.19 5.35
C LYS A 612 20.10 -19.41 5.55
N ILE A 613 19.77 -20.57 6.09
CA ILE A 613 18.39 -20.98 6.35
C ILE A 613 18.17 -21.03 7.86
N LEU A 614 17.07 -20.42 8.31
CA LEU A 614 16.54 -20.62 9.65
C LEU A 614 15.50 -21.73 9.59
N ILE A 615 15.77 -22.82 10.30
CA ILE A 615 14.81 -23.88 10.55
C ILE A 615 14.13 -23.55 11.87
N VAL A 616 12.84 -23.22 11.80
CA VAL A 616 12.05 -22.81 12.97
C VAL A 616 10.93 -23.82 13.18
N GLU A 617 10.79 -24.30 14.42
CA GLU A 617 9.69 -25.16 14.84
C GLU A 617 8.99 -24.52 16.05
N LEU A 618 7.67 -24.30 15.97
CA LEU A 618 6.89 -23.81 17.11
C LEU A 618 6.51 -25.01 17.97
N LYS A 619 7.00 -25.08 19.21
CA LYS A 619 6.76 -26.23 20.11
C LYS A 619 5.46 -26.06 20.87
N THR A 620 5.29 -24.92 21.55
CA THR A 620 4.10 -24.65 22.35
C THR A 620 3.98 -23.15 22.66
N ILE A 621 2.78 -22.74 23.05
CA ILE A 621 2.44 -21.38 23.52
C ILE A 621 1.80 -21.55 24.89
N THR A 622 2.24 -20.78 25.88
CA THR A 622 1.63 -20.82 27.22
C THR A 622 0.28 -20.12 27.24
N GLU A 623 -0.46 -20.37 28.31
CA GLU A 623 -1.49 -19.45 28.76
C GLU A 623 -0.90 -18.07 29.09
N PRO A 624 -1.71 -17.00 29.00
CA PRO A 624 -1.30 -15.64 29.31
C PRO A 624 -1.00 -15.53 30.81
N ASP A 625 0.00 -14.75 31.17
CA ASP A 625 0.25 -14.36 32.56
C ASP A 625 -0.71 -13.24 33.02
N GLU A 626 -0.54 -12.77 34.25
CA GLU A 626 -1.32 -11.67 34.85
C GLU A 626 -1.25 -10.35 34.06
N ASN A 627 -0.20 -10.16 33.27
CA ASN A 627 -0.01 -9.00 32.41
C ASN A 627 -0.52 -9.26 30.98
N GLY A 628 -1.18 -10.39 30.71
CA GLY A 628 -1.63 -10.78 29.37
C GLY A 628 -0.48 -11.17 28.44
N VAL A 629 0.70 -11.52 28.97
CA VAL A 629 1.86 -11.93 28.17
C VAL A 629 1.91 -13.45 28.05
N ARG A 630 1.99 -13.96 26.83
CA ARG A 630 2.22 -15.38 26.53
C ARG A 630 3.69 -15.63 26.23
N THR A 631 4.18 -16.81 26.63
CA THR A 631 5.52 -17.28 26.23
C THR A 631 5.39 -18.28 25.08
N VAL A 632 6.00 -17.97 23.95
CA VAL A 632 6.10 -18.83 22.78
C VAL A 632 7.45 -19.56 22.79
N PHE A 633 7.40 -20.89 22.74
CA PHE A 633 8.58 -21.75 22.70
C PHE A 633 8.87 -22.19 21.27
N PHE A 634 10.01 -21.76 20.74
CA PHE A 634 10.51 -22.20 19.44
C PHE A 634 11.75 -23.09 19.60
N ASP A 635 11.95 -24.01 18.67
CA ASP A 635 13.28 -24.51 18.32
C ASP A 635 13.77 -23.77 17.07
N MET A 636 14.94 -23.15 17.13
CA MET A 636 15.56 -22.49 15.98
C MET A 636 16.95 -23.06 15.75
N ASN A 637 17.13 -23.79 14.64
CA ASN A 637 18.37 -24.48 14.28
C ASN A 637 18.91 -25.40 15.41
N GLY A 638 18.01 -26.15 16.08
CA GLY A 638 18.37 -27.07 17.16
C GLY A 638 18.64 -26.39 18.51
N GLN A 639 18.27 -25.12 18.65
CA GLN A 639 18.38 -24.39 19.90
C GLN A 639 17.01 -23.89 20.36
N ALA A 640 16.65 -24.22 21.60
CA ALA A 640 15.46 -23.69 22.23
C ALA A 640 15.52 -22.16 22.34
N ARG A 641 14.37 -21.53 22.08
CA ARG A 641 14.12 -20.10 22.15
C ARG A 641 12.79 -19.85 22.83
N ARG A 642 12.74 -18.78 23.63
CA ARG A 642 11.53 -18.31 24.32
C ARG A 642 11.32 -16.87 23.91
N ILE A 643 10.13 -16.56 23.43
CA ILE A 643 9.71 -15.22 23.03
C ILE A 643 8.48 -14.86 23.85
N GLN A 644 8.46 -13.65 24.39
CA GLN A 644 7.31 -13.12 25.12
C GLN A 644 6.51 -12.22 24.19
N VAL A 645 5.20 -12.43 24.14
CA VAL A 645 4.28 -11.71 23.26
C VAL A 645 3.07 -11.29 24.08
N LYS A 646 2.74 -9.99 24.07
CA LYS A 646 1.52 -9.46 24.64
C LYS A 646 0.32 -9.94 23.81
N ASP A 647 -0.67 -10.55 24.45
CA ASP A 647 -1.92 -10.94 23.79
C ASP A 647 -2.91 -9.77 23.87
N GLU A 648 -3.09 -9.07 22.75
CA GLU A 648 -3.94 -7.89 22.63
C GLU A 648 -5.44 -8.23 22.68
N ASN A 649 -5.80 -9.52 22.60
CA ASN A 649 -7.20 -9.97 22.68
C ASN A 649 -7.66 -10.17 24.12
N ILE A 650 -6.71 -10.20 25.04
CA ILE A 650 -6.99 -10.23 26.45
C ILE A 650 -7.05 -8.78 26.87
N GLN A 651 -8.26 -8.25 26.96
CA GLN A 651 -8.48 -7.17 27.91
C GLN A 651 -7.99 -7.73 29.23
N THR A 652 -6.93 -7.17 29.80
CA THR A 652 -6.55 -7.42 31.18
C THR A 652 -7.80 -7.05 31.98
N SER A 653 -8.64 -8.04 32.24
CA SER A 653 -9.88 -7.92 32.97
C SER A 653 -9.46 -7.36 34.31
N HIS A 654 -9.76 -6.07 34.53
CA HIS A 654 -9.47 -5.30 35.73
C HIS A 654 -8.18 -5.73 36.43
N LEU A 655 -7.07 -4.99 36.27
CA LEU A 655 -5.99 -5.01 37.27
C LEU A 655 -6.66 -5.18 38.63
N ALA A 656 -6.52 -6.36 39.25
CA ALA A 656 -7.27 -6.69 40.44
C ALA A 656 -6.91 -5.61 41.45
N LYS A 657 -7.84 -4.68 41.68
CA LYS A 657 -7.54 -3.48 42.44
C LYS A 657 -7.15 -3.95 43.84
N MET A 658 -6.07 -3.38 44.35
CA MET A 658 -5.58 -3.74 45.67
C MET A 658 -6.73 -3.61 46.66
N LYS A 659 -7.03 -4.66 47.43
CA LYS A 659 -8.14 -4.61 48.38
C LYS A 659 -7.72 -3.80 49.62
N ALA A 660 -8.64 -3.01 50.17
CA ALA A 660 -8.43 -2.29 51.41
C ALA A 660 -8.24 -3.26 52.58
N ASP A 661 -7.20 -3.03 53.39
CA ASP A 661 -6.98 -3.78 54.63
C ASP A 661 -7.98 -3.31 55.68
N LYS A 662 -8.91 -4.18 56.06
CA LYS A 662 -9.96 -3.87 57.05
C LYS A 662 -9.41 -3.54 58.44
N SER A 663 -8.17 -3.92 58.73
CA SER A 663 -7.50 -3.63 60.00
C SER A 663 -6.74 -2.29 59.97
N ASN A 664 -6.58 -1.67 58.80
CA ASN A 664 -5.91 -0.40 58.64
C ASN A 664 -6.94 0.75 58.53
N PRO A 665 -7.09 1.61 59.55
CA PRO A 665 -8.05 2.72 59.51
C PRO A 665 -7.71 3.79 58.46
N ASN A 666 -6.50 3.79 57.90
CA ASN A 666 -6.06 4.71 56.86
C ASN A 666 -6.55 4.32 55.46
N HIS A 667 -7.02 3.07 55.28
CA HIS A 667 -7.47 2.57 53.99
C HIS A 667 -8.98 2.77 53.81
N ILE A 668 -9.37 3.44 52.73
CA ILE A 668 -10.78 3.59 52.34
C ILE A 668 -11.08 2.65 51.18
N GLY A 669 -11.85 1.59 51.44
CA GLY A 669 -12.29 0.64 50.41
C GLY A 669 -13.72 0.90 49.92
N ALA A 670 -14.03 0.46 48.70
CA ALA A 670 -15.37 0.47 48.14
C ALA A 670 -16.32 -0.44 48.94
N GLN A 671 -17.48 0.07 49.31
CA GLN A 671 -18.47 -0.68 50.11
C GLN A 671 -19.35 -1.59 49.24
N MET A 672 -19.53 -1.24 47.97
CA MET A 672 -20.34 -1.98 47.01
C MET A 672 -19.74 -1.85 45.60
N PRO A 673 -20.04 -2.77 44.67
CA PRO A 673 -19.60 -2.64 43.29
C PRO A 673 -20.28 -1.46 42.60
N GLY A 674 -19.54 -0.73 41.77
CA GLY A 674 -20.04 0.46 41.10
C GLY A 674 -19.01 1.10 40.16
N THR A 675 -19.27 2.32 39.74
CA THR A 675 -18.39 3.13 38.88
C THR A 675 -18.04 4.44 39.58
N ILE A 676 -16.79 4.86 39.55
CA ILE A 676 -16.38 6.16 40.06
C ILE A 676 -16.82 7.26 39.09
N ILE A 677 -17.63 8.20 39.55
CA ILE A 677 -18.12 9.32 38.77
C ILE A 677 -17.11 10.47 38.80
N GLU A 678 -16.62 10.80 40.00
CA GLU A 678 -15.76 11.95 40.23
C GLU A 678 -14.82 11.73 41.42
N VAL A 679 -13.60 12.25 41.32
CA VAL A 679 -12.60 12.27 42.40
C VAL A 679 -12.35 13.74 42.75
N ASN A 680 -12.69 14.13 43.97
CA ASN A 680 -12.78 15.53 44.42
C ASN A 680 -11.50 16.05 45.11
N VAL A 681 -10.47 15.22 45.21
CA VAL A 681 -9.22 15.50 45.94
C VAL A 681 -8.01 15.02 45.15
N ALA A 682 -6.85 15.61 45.41
CA ALA A 682 -5.56 15.21 44.86
C ALA A 682 -4.64 14.62 45.95
N GLU A 683 -3.62 13.85 45.53
CA GLU A 683 -2.57 13.38 46.43
C GLU A 683 -1.81 14.57 47.04
N GLY A 684 -1.65 14.56 48.37
CA GLY A 684 -1.07 15.66 49.15
C GLY A 684 -2.07 16.68 49.69
N ASP A 685 -3.36 16.60 49.35
CA ASP A 685 -4.37 17.51 49.87
C ASP A 685 -4.66 17.25 51.36
N GLN A 686 -4.83 18.33 52.13
CA GLN A 686 -5.37 18.27 53.49
C GLN A 686 -6.89 18.19 53.45
N VAL A 687 -7.46 17.23 54.18
CA VAL A 687 -8.91 16.98 54.24
C VAL A 687 -9.43 17.00 55.67
N GLU A 688 -10.61 17.57 55.87
CA GLU A 688 -11.32 17.57 57.15
C GLU A 688 -12.24 16.34 57.29
N ALA A 689 -12.54 15.94 58.53
CA ALA A 689 -13.48 14.84 58.78
C ALA A 689 -14.86 15.16 58.17
N GLY A 690 -15.40 14.24 57.37
CA GLY A 690 -16.67 14.39 56.64
C GLY A 690 -16.57 15.07 55.27
N GLN A 691 -15.38 15.52 54.87
CA GLN A 691 -15.16 16.11 53.54
C GLN A 691 -15.37 15.06 52.43
N SER A 692 -16.04 15.47 51.34
CA SER A 692 -16.27 14.63 50.15
C SER A 692 -14.95 14.34 49.42
N LEU A 693 -14.67 13.06 49.18
CA LEU A 693 -13.45 12.61 48.51
C LEU A 693 -13.72 12.06 47.12
N ILE A 694 -14.71 11.16 47.00
CA ILE A 694 -15.05 10.47 45.75
C ILE A 694 -16.57 10.37 45.65
N ILE A 695 -17.11 10.52 44.45
CA ILE A 695 -18.50 10.18 44.13
C ILE A 695 -18.49 8.89 43.31
N SER A 696 -19.25 7.90 43.76
CA SER A 696 -19.42 6.61 43.08
C SER A 696 -20.89 6.37 42.76
N GLU A 697 -21.19 5.77 41.61
CA GLU A 697 -22.53 5.35 41.23
C GLU A 697 -22.63 3.82 41.30
N ALA A 698 -23.68 3.33 41.96
CA ALA A 698 -24.08 1.95 41.86
C ALA A 698 -25.59 1.88 41.64
N MET A 699 -26.03 1.11 40.64
CA MET A 699 -27.45 0.95 40.30
C MET A 699 -28.20 2.28 40.13
N LYS A 700 -27.58 3.28 39.47
CA LYS A 700 -28.10 4.66 39.28
C LYS A 700 -28.29 5.46 40.58
N MET A 701 -27.67 5.03 41.69
CA MET A 701 -27.61 5.79 42.93
C MET A 701 -26.19 6.27 43.17
N GLU A 702 -26.04 7.59 43.31
CA GLU A 702 -24.77 8.22 43.67
C GLU A 702 -24.53 8.12 45.18
N THR A 703 -23.32 7.72 45.56
CA THR A 703 -22.84 7.60 46.93
C THR A 703 -21.53 8.36 47.05
N THR A 704 -21.51 9.33 47.96
CA THR A 704 -20.33 10.13 48.29
C THR A 704 -19.49 9.44 49.36
N VAL A 705 -18.24 9.11 49.03
CA VAL A 705 -17.23 8.62 49.96
C VAL A 705 -16.60 9.83 50.67
N GLN A 706 -16.65 9.83 52.00
CA GLN A 706 -16.19 10.95 52.83
C GLN A 706 -14.97 10.57 53.68
N ALA A 707 -14.16 11.56 54.05
CA ALA A 707 -13.02 11.38 54.94
C ALA A 707 -13.47 10.97 56.36
N PRO A 708 -12.96 9.86 56.92
CA PRO A 708 -13.34 9.41 58.27
C PRO A 708 -12.75 10.27 59.39
N PHE A 709 -11.64 10.97 59.12
CA PHE A 709 -10.94 11.85 60.07
C PHE A 709 -10.15 12.92 59.30
N LYS A 710 -9.64 13.92 60.03
CA LYS A 710 -8.75 14.95 59.48
C LYS A 710 -7.38 14.35 59.15
N GLY A 711 -6.87 14.60 57.95
CA GLY A 711 -5.60 14.02 57.50
C GLY A 711 -5.12 14.55 56.16
N THR A 712 -4.07 13.93 55.63
CA THR A 712 -3.52 14.22 54.29
C THR A 712 -3.73 13.02 53.38
N ILE A 713 -4.19 13.25 52.14
CA ILE A 713 -4.33 12.19 51.14
C ILE A 713 -2.94 11.70 50.75
N SER A 714 -2.59 10.46 51.12
CA SER A 714 -1.29 9.85 50.79
C SER A 714 -1.28 9.32 49.36
N LYS A 715 -2.37 8.64 48.95
CA LYS A 715 -2.45 8.04 47.62
C LYS A 715 -3.89 7.81 47.14
N ILE A 716 -4.11 7.95 45.84
CA ILE A 716 -5.40 7.67 45.18
C ILE A 716 -5.23 6.51 44.19
N TYR A 717 -6.07 5.48 44.31
CA TYR A 717 -5.94 4.22 43.56
C TYR A 717 -6.97 4.06 42.42
N VAL A 718 -7.82 5.06 42.19
CA VAL A 718 -8.92 5.03 41.23
C VAL A 718 -9.06 6.34 40.46
N ALA A 719 -9.59 6.27 39.22
CA ALA A 719 -9.88 7.42 38.37
C ALA A 719 -11.37 7.54 38.02
N ALA A 720 -11.80 8.67 37.46
CA ALA A 720 -13.17 8.81 36.95
C ALA A 720 -13.45 7.79 35.82
N ASN A 721 -14.67 7.24 35.79
CA ASN A 721 -15.14 6.12 34.96
C ASN A 721 -14.55 4.74 35.30
N ASP A 722 -13.74 4.61 36.34
CA ASP A 722 -13.27 3.31 36.79
C ASP A 722 -14.42 2.49 37.41
N SER A 723 -14.53 1.21 37.02
CA SER A 723 -15.33 0.26 37.79
C SER A 723 -14.57 -0.22 39.02
N VAL A 724 -15.30 -0.42 40.12
CA VAL A 724 -14.80 -0.92 41.41
C VAL A 724 -15.68 -2.05 41.91
N GLU A 725 -15.07 -3.04 42.55
CA GLU A 725 -15.74 -4.09 43.30
C GLU A 725 -15.71 -3.81 44.80
N THR A 726 -16.55 -4.52 45.57
CA THR A 726 -16.48 -4.47 47.03
C THR A 726 -15.05 -4.74 47.53
N GLN A 727 -14.62 -3.90 48.49
CA GLN A 727 -13.30 -3.86 49.11
C GLN A 727 -12.15 -3.34 48.24
N ASP A 728 -12.35 -2.92 46.99
CA ASP A 728 -11.28 -2.25 46.24
C ASP A 728 -10.82 -1.00 46.98
N LEU A 729 -9.50 -0.85 47.20
CA LEU A 729 -8.93 0.33 47.82
C LEU A 729 -9.12 1.52 46.89
N LEU A 730 -9.69 2.59 47.44
CA LEU A 730 -9.98 3.83 46.73
C LEU A 730 -8.92 4.89 47.06
N ILE A 731 -8.71 5.15 48.35
CA ILE A 731 -7.84 6.21 48.86
C ILE A 731 -7.15 5.74 50.15
N GLU A 732 -5.93 6.23 50.37
CA GLU A 732 -5.20 6.13 51.64
C GLU A 732 -5.04 7.51 52.28
N ILE A 733 -5.41 7.65 53.55
CA ILE A 733 -5.35 8.92 54.31
C ILE A 733 -4.43 8.75 55.52
N GLU A 734 -3.45 9.62 55.64
CA GLU A 734 -2.58 9.70 56.81
C GLU A 734 -3.17 10.69 57.84
N PRO A 735 -3.37 10.30 59.10
CA PRO A 735 -3.83 11.21 60.14
C PRO A 735 -2.84 12.36 60.34
N GLU A 736 -3.35 13.58 60.45
CA GLU A 736 -2.54 14.71 60.92
C GLU A 736 -2.30 14.52 62.42
N VAL A 737 -1.04 14.36 62.84
CA VAL A 737 -0.65 14.12 64.25
C VAL A 737 -0.71 15.40 65.07
#